data_AF-A0A947P0M6-F1
#
_entry.id   AF-A0A947P0M6-F1
#
_cell.length_a   1.000
_cell.length_b   1.000
_cell.length_c   1.000
_cell.angle_alpha   90.00
_cell.angle_beta   90.00
_cell.angle_gamma   90.00
#
_symmetry.space_group_name_H-M   'P 1'
#
loop_
_entity.id
_entity.type
_entity.pdbx_description
1 polymer ?
#
loop_
_entity_poly.entity_id
_entity_poly.type
_entity_poly.pdbx_seq_one_letter_code
_entity_poly.pdbx_strand_id
1 'polypeptide(L)'
;MTEKHKKPLWEKKQFFWWSAIVGFLLFRYLILISAPTSIFDDEEMFNGTAALELLRGINLPLQDYMYWPHEGGALVMSFLTVPFLKVFGPNFVAMKLSGLLVSFITFILWLRVAWRTGGHRTSWCLALLFCLAPPLILKSDLMIWGHHNNVCLFIAAATLLLTEFFHTKSPGQRRKLLIGLGFVCGFGMFFAYIFAPMLVTVLITLTVIKLKERCTVFRFFLPTMIVGFLPWLLIRLSEGFPPANSIFTTRGTGFPGFEKLLQKGLIVIGRDLPYSSCFQNHPPYSFPLFSEIYFFLLSLAALIGLFWAGRQLLTEQPPTEDVGQRFRFPPKASIIFIIGLYCMIFLATFSLSPFSIELYTEKSRFNFIFFRYFLSLYQALFFLAALMLSTPVKSEKKSATFINILRGICCIGLVLLGTVSVTDSIKFRELGTSFALNGYSYERFGWRMYDKYCRLQTTTPLAFQVANKIDQSRLEDYYRGMGWGLAQQGFYPGDAEPGQDNYQVFLAIANRFPAEYRHFAFEGFGWLIMDIYGNIQDTVAVGQVVTPEYRKFFYRGVGWITGKRFFATPRQAISLLETIPSPPLRAEAFYGFGRVLGENRVISKHFADVTGMAPRQWLPFIEAGAAEVEYRYQQGHYMEGPVTAYWGGFTIGDYWY
;
A
#
# COMPACT_ATOMS: atom_id res chain seq x y z
N MET A 1 47.12 36.31 -13.68
CA MET A 1 46.74 34.90 -13.45
C MET A 1 45.40 34.91 -12.73
N THR A 2 44.30 34.61 -13.44
CA THR A 2 42.99 34.48 -12.80
C THR A 2 42.92 33.12 -12.12
N GLU A 3 42.93 33.11 -10.78
CA GLU A 3 42.60 31.91 -10.02
C GLU A 3 41.24 31.39 -10.49
N LYS A 4 41.24 30.26 -11.20
CA LYS A 4 40.02 29.49 -11.42
C LYS A 4 39.55 29.04 -10.04
N HIS A 5 38.66 29.80 -9.41
CA HIS A 5 37.96 29.37 -8.21
C HIS A 5 37.36 28.00 -8.50
N LYS A 6 37.96 26.96 -7.90
CA LYS A 6 37.45 25.59 -8.00
C LYS A 6 36.03 25.62 -7.46
N LYS A 7 35.05 25.36 -8.32
CA LYS A 7 33.65 25.21 -7.89
C LYS A 7 33.60 24.24 -6.71
N PRO A 8 32.88 24.58 -5.63
CA PRO A 8 32.82 23.71 -4.47
C PRO A 8 32.27 22.32 -4.86
N LEU A 9 32.71 21.28 -4.16
CA LEU A 9 32.42 19.86 -4.51
C LEU A 9 30.92 19.59 -4.71
N TRP A 10 30.04 20.25 -3.95
CA TRP A 10 28.59 20.09 -4.04
C TRP A 10 27.96 20.66 -5.32
N GLU A 11 28.68 21.52 -6.06
CA GLU A 11 28.27 21.97 -7.40
C GLU A 11 28.64 20.96 -8.50
N LYS A 12 29.47 19.97 -8.19
CA LYS A 12 29.77 18.90 -9.14
C LYS A 12 28.53 18.01 -9.28
N LYS A 13 27.94 18.02 -10.47
CA LYS A 13 26.77 17.21 -10.84
C LYS A 13 26.88 15.76 -10.35
N GLN A 14 28.03 15.12 -10.53
CA GLN A 14 28.24 13.73 -10.11
C GLN A 14 28.12 13.53 -8.60
N PHE A 15 28.73 14.41 -7.79
CA PHE A 15 28.65 14.33 -6.34
C PHE A 15 27.20 14.45 -5.85
N PHE A 16 26.43 15.39 -6.41
CA PHE A 16 25.00 15.52 -6.09
C PHE A 16 24.24 14.22 -6.32
N TRP A 17 24.34 13.63 -7.53
CA TRP A 17 23.60 12.42 -7.86
C TRP A 17 23.96 11.27 -6.92
N TRP A 18 25.25 11.05 -6.65
CA TRP A 18 25.67 9.99 -5.75
C TRP A 18 25.17 10.21 -4.32
N SER A 19 25.29 11.40 -3.76
CA SER A 19 24.82 11.69 -2.40
C SER A 19 23.30 11.53 -2.26
N ALA A 20 22.52 12.00 -3.26
CA ALA A 20 21.07 11.85 -3.26
C ALA A 20 20.64 10.38 -3.37
N ILE A 21 21.30 9.61 -4.25
CA ILE A 21 21.04 8.18 -4.46
C ILE A 21 21.38 7.39 -3.20
N VAL A 22 22.58 7.59 -2.65
CA VAL A 22 23.05 6.89 -1.45
C VAL A 22 22.17 7.23 -0.26
N GLY A 23 21.83 8.51 -0.05
CA GLY A 23 20.94 8.91 1.04
C GLY A 23 19.56 8.26 0.97
N PHE A 24 18.94 8.26 -0.22
CA PHE A 24 17.63 7.63 -0.43
C PHE A 24 17.69 6.12 -0.16
N LEU A 25 18.65 5.42 -0.78
CA LEU A 25 18.79 3.98 -0.65
C LEU A 25 19.16 3.58 0.79
N LEU A 26 20.06 4.31 1.44
CA LEU A 26 20.49 4.04 2.81
C LEU A 26 19.31 4.10 3.78
N PHE A 27 18.54 5.20 3.77
CA PHE A 27 17.42 5.32 4.71
C PHE A 27 16.32 4.30 4.45
N ARG A 28 15.98 4.03 3.19
CA ARG A 28 14.97 3.00 2.86
C ARG A 28 15.46 1.59 3.21
N TYR A 29 16.72 1.28 2.93
CA TYR A 29 17.30 -0.01 3.27
C TYR A 29 17.38 -0.21 4.79
N LEU A 30 17.78 0.81 5.55
CA LEU A 30 17.79 0.75 7.01
C LEU A 30 16.39 0.47 7.58
N ILE A 31 15.36 1.15 7.11
CA ILE A 31 13.96 0.88 7.52
C ILE A 31 13.57 -0.56 7.14
N LEU A 32 13.90 -1.00 5.92
CA LEU A 32 13.60 -2.36 5.46
C LEU A 32 14.18 -3.45 6.39
N ILE A 33 15.44 -3.32 6.79
CA ILE A 33 16.09 -4.35 7.62
C ILE A 33 15.83 -4.18 9.12
N SER A 34 15.32 -3.03 9.56
CA SER A 34 15.15 -2.72 10.98
C SER A 34 13.71 -2.49 11.41
N ALA A 35 12.72 -2.49 10.53
CA ALA A 35 11.34 -2.25 10.96
C ALA A 35 10.31 -3.08 10.19
N PRO A 36 10.52 -4.40 9.99
CA PRO A 36 9.63 -5.24 9.19
C PRO A 36 8.17 -5.12 9.64
N THR A 37 7.92 -5.01 10.93
CA THR A 37 6.55 -4.93 11.46
C THR A 37 5.85 -3.61 11.18
N SER A 38 6.62 -2.52 11.06
CA SER A 38 6.09 -1.21 10.69
C SER A 38 5.81 -1.07 9.20
N ILE A 39 6.39 -1.95 8.37
CA ILE A 39 6.24 -1.97 6.91
C ILE A 39 5.58 -3.27 6.42
N PHE A 40 4.96 -4.04 7.31
CA PHE A 40 4.23 -5.25 6.96
C PHE A 40 2.79 -4.90 6.58
N ASP A 41 2.34 -5.46 5.48
CA ASP A 41 0.96 -5.44 5.03
C ASP A 41 0.60 -6.80 4.43
N ASP A 42 -0.62 -7.25 4.69
CA ASP A 42 -1.06 -8.59 4.29
C ASP A 42 -1.42 -8.70 2.81
N GLU A 43 -1.80 -7.60 2.15
CA GLU A 43 -2.06 -7.59 0.70
C GLU A 43 -0.78 -7.89 -0.09
N GLU A 44 0.37 -7.47 0.43
CA GLU A 44 1.66 -7.72 -0.20
C GLU A 44 2.08 -9.19 -0.17
N MET A 45 1.64 -9.94 0.84
CA MET A 45 1.95 -11.36 0.96
C MET A 45 1.35 -12.16 -0.20
N PHE A 46 0.21 -11.70 -0.74
CA PHE A 46 -0.35 -12.27 -1.97
C PHE A 46 0.61 -12.10 -3.15
N ASN A 47 1.17 -10.91 -3.35
CA ASN A 47 2.10 -10.63 -4.45
C ASN A 47 3.41 -11.42 -4.29
N GLY A 48 3.85 -11.62 -3.04
CA GLY A 48 4.93 -12.52 -2.69
C GLY A 48 4.67 -13.98 -3.11
N THR A 49 3.49 -14.52 -2.78
CA THR A 49 3.08 -15.87 -3.21
C THR A 49 2.94 -15.99 -4.71
N ALA A 50 2.34 -15.00 -5.37
CA ALA A 50 2.22 -14.96 -6.82
C ALA A 50 3.60 -14.96 -7.49
N ALA A 51 4.57 -14.20 -6.97
CA ALA A 51 5.95 -14.23 -7.46
C ALA A 51 6.61 -15.60 -7.25
N LEU A 52 6.37 -16.27 -6.13
CA LEU A 52 6.89 -17.61 -5.86
C LEU A 52 6.31 -18.66 -6.82
N GLU A 53 5.00 -18.59 -7.09
CA GLU A 53 4.35 -19.44 -8.10
C GLU A 53 4.92 -19.16 -9.50
N LEU A 54 5.03 -17.89 -9.91
CA LEU A 54 5.64 -17.50 -11.19
C LEU A 54 7.09 -18.01 -11.34
N LEU A 55 7.86 -18.02 -10.25
CA LEU A 55 9.22 -18.56 -10.22
C LEU A 55 9.26 -20.09 -10.43
N ARG A 56 8.23 -20.80 -9.94
CA ARG A 56 8.07 -22.27 -10.08
C ARG A 56 7.47 -22.67 -11.43
N GLY A 57 6.75 -21.76 -12.09
CA GLY A 57 6.11 -21.95 -13.39
C GLY A 57 4.71 -21.36 -13.42
N ILE A 58 4.25 -20.92 -14.59
CA ILE A 58 2.90 -20.37 -14.75
C ILE A 58 1.89 -21.53 -14.77
N ASN A 59 1.40 -21.92 -13.59
CA ASN A 59 0.43 -23.02 -13.44
C ASN A 59 -1.03 -22.53 -13.56
N LEU A 60 -1.27 -21.26 -13.22
CA LEU A 60 -2.56 -20.58 -13.29
C LEU A 60 -2.60 -19.59 -14.47
N PRO A 61 -3.79 -19.31 -15.01
CA PRO A 61 -3.99 -18.15 -15.88
C PRO A 61 -3.44 -16.87 -15.24
N LEU A 62 -2.81 -16.00 -16.05
CA LEU A 62 -2.09 -14.82 -15.54
C LEU A 62 -2.98 -13.88 -14.72
N GLN A 63 -4.25 -13.78 -15.08
CA GLN A 63 -5.22 -12.95 -14.37
C GLN A 63 -5.46 -13.40 -12.92
N ASP A 64 -5.17 -14.66 -12.58
CA ASP A 64 -5.36 -15.18 -11.22
C ASP A 64 -4.26 -14.71 -10.28
N TYR A 65 -3.09 -14.35 -10.81
CA TYR A 65 -2.04 -13.69 -10.04
C TYR A 65 -2.28 -12.18 -9.87
N MET A 66 -3.41 -11.63 -10.33
CA MET A 66 -3.81 -10.26 -10.02
C MET A 66 -4.54 -10.24 -8.68
N TYR A 67 -4.14 -9.32 -7.78
CA TYR A 67 -4.86 -9.12 -6.53
C TYR A 67 -6.28 -8.65 -6.84
N TRP A 68 -6.48 -7.50 -7.49
CA TRP A 68 -7.80 -7.08 -7.97
C TRP A 68 -7.99 -7.39 -9.45
N PRO A 69 -9.16 -7.90 -9.89
CA PRO A 69 -9.37 -8.25 -11.30
C PRO A 69 -9.37 -7.04 -12.24
N HIS A 70 -9.45 -5.82 -11.70
CA HIS A 70 -9.47 -4.59 -12.48
C HIS A 70 -8.13 -3.85 -12.55
N GLU A 71 -7.10 -4.28 -11.81
CA GLU A 71 -5.80 -3.61 -11.76
C GLU A 71 -4.65 -4.61 -11.97
N GLY A 72 -3.77 -4.31 -12.91
CA GLY A 72 -2.65 -5.17 -13.28
C GLY A 72 -1.39 -4.98 -12.45
N GLY A 73 -1.33 -3.96 -11.59
CA GLY A 73 -0.08 -3.61 -10.93
C GLY A 73 0.41 -4.67 -9.94
N ALA A 74 -0.49 -5.38 -9.25
CA ALA A 74 -0.14 -6.53 -8.40
C ALA A 74 0.61 -7.63 -9.18
N LEU A 75 0.13 -7.94 -10.39
CA LEU A 75 0.78 -8.90 -11.28
C LEU A 75 2.17 -8.41 -11.72
N VAL A 76 2.27 -7.13 -12.12
CA VAL A 76 3.55 -6.52 -12.52
C VAL A 76 4.55 -6.54 -11.36
N MET A 77 4.13 -6.20 -10.14
CA MET A 77 4.99 -6.26 -8.95
C MET A 77 5.42 -7.70 -8.63
N SER A 78 4.55 -8.68 -8.85
CA SER A 78 4.88 -10.10 -8.68
C SER A 78 5.99 -10.52 -9.66
N PHE A 79 5.90 -10.14 -10.94
CA PHE A 79 6.96 -10.37 -11.93
C PHE A 79 8.29 -9.68 -11.56
N LEU A 80 8.23 -8.43 -11.09
CA LEU A 80 9.41 -7.70 -10.63
C LEU A 80 10.05 -8.33 -9.39
N THR A 81 9.28 -9.08 -8.61
CA THR A 81 9.74 -9.76 -7.39
C THR A 81 10.45 -11.08 -7.67
N VAL A 82 10.08 -11.80 -8.75
CA VAL A 82 10.70 -13.07 -9.19
C VAL A 82 12.24 -13.07 -9.17
N PRO A 83 12.96 -12.10 -9.81
CA PRO A 83 14.42 -12.13 -9.81
C PRO A 83 15.02 -12.00 -8.40
N PHE A 84 14.37 -11.26 -7.49
CA PHE A 84 14.86 -11.14 -6.12
C PHE A 84 14.64 -12.42 -5.32
N LEU A 85 13.48 -13.06 -5.45
CA LEU A 85 13.24 -14.37 -4.80
C LEU A 85 14.20 -15.44 -5.33
N LYS A 86 14.54 -15.40 -6.62
CA LYS A 86 15.51 -16.32 -7.23
C LYS A 86 16.93 -16.16 -6.66
N VAL A 87 17.36 -14.92 -6.41
CA VAL A 87 18.73 -14.63 -5.94
C VAL A 87 18.85 -14.75 -4.42
N PHE A 88 17.86 -14.28 -3.67
CA PHE A 88 17.92 -14.16 -2.21
C PHE A 88 17.06 -15.17 -1.45
N GLY A 89 16.26 -15.98 -2.16
CA GLY A 89 15.29 -16.90 -1.56
C GLY A 89 13.94 -16.24 -1.24
N PRO A 90 12.94 -17.03 -0.81
CA PRO A 90 11.56 -16.57 -0.61
C PRO A 90 11.34 -15.83 0.73
N ASN A 91 12.22 -14.89 1.07
CA ASN A 91 12.12 -14.10 2.30
C ASN A 91 11.52 -12.70 2.08
N PHE A 92 11.14 -12.06 3.17
CA PHE A 92 10.46 -10.76 3.18
C PHE A 92 11.33 -9.64 2.61
N VAL A 93 12.64 -9.63 2.87
CA VAL A 93 13.56 -8.63 2.28
C VAL A 93 13.58 -8.76 0.76
N ALA A 94 13.73 -9.98 0.25
CA ALA A 94 13.75 -10.25 -1.19
C ALA A 94 12.47 -9.74 -1.88
N MET A 95 11.31 -10.00 -1.26
CA MET A 95 10.03 -9.48 -1.72
C MET A 95 10.02 -7.95 -1.79
N LYS A 96 10.47 -7.28 -0.72
CA LYS A 96 10.46 -5.80 -0.60
C LYS A 96 11.45 -5.08 -1.52
N LEU A 97 12.49 -5.76 -2.02
CA LEU A 97 13.45 -5.16 -2.94
C LEU A 97 12.78 -4.70 -4.26
N SER A 98 11.68 -5.31 -4.68
CA SER A 98 10.93 -4.84 -5.85
C SER A 98 10.22 -3.50 -5.57
N GLY A 99 9.65 -3.32 -4.38
CA GLY A 99 9.09 -2.06 -3.92
C GLY A 99 10.15 -0.96 -3.86
N LEU A 100 11.30 -1.26 -3.24
CA LEU A 100 12.45 -0.37 -3.17
C LEU A 100 12.95 0.03 -4.58
N LEU A 101 13.02 -0.91 -5.52
CA LEU A 101 13.41 -0.64 -6.90
C LEU A 101 12.44 0.34 -7.57
N VAL A 102 11.13 0.12 -7.44
CA VAL A 102 10.10 0.99 -8.04
C VAL A 102 10.16 2.39 -7.43
N SER A 103 10.27 2.51 -6.11
CA SER A 103 10.40 3.82 -5.45
C SER A 103 11.72 4.51 -5.77
N PHE A 104 12.82 3.77 -5.94
CA PHE A 104 14.09 4.32 -6.40
C PHE A 104 14.00 4.88 -7.82
N ILE A 105 13.39 4.15 -8.77
CA ILE A 105 13.21 4.67 -10.13
C ILE A 105 12.30 5.91 -10.10
N THR A 106 11.21 5.87 -9.32
CA THR A 106 10.31 7.01 -9.12
C THR A 106 11.06 8.24 -8.63
N PHE A 107 11.92 8.07 -7.62
CA PHE A 107 12.79 9.11 -7.08
C PHE A 107 13.72 9.71 -8.15
N ILE A 108 14.40 8.88 -8.95
CA ILE A 108 15.28 9.35 -10.02
C ILE A 108 14.51 10.16 -11.08
N LEU A 109 13.32 9.71 -11.47
CA LEU A 109 12.49 10.42 -12.43
C LEU A 109 12.09 11.80 -11.91
N TRP A 110 11.65 11.88 -10.64
CA TRP A 110 11.33 13.16 -10.00
C TRP A 110 12.53 14.09 -9.85
N LEU A 111 13.71 13.57 -9.47
CA LEU A 111 14.94 14.35 -9.46
C LEU A 111 15.28 14.92 -10.83
N ARG A 112 15.03 14.15 -11.90
CA ARG A 112 15.22 14.61 -13.28
C ARG A 112 14.22 15.69 -13.67
N VAL A 113 12.94 15.56 -13.28
CA VAL A 113 11.93 16.61 -13.46
C VAL A 113 12.37 17.90 -12.75
N ALA A 114 12.80 17.81 -11.49
CA ALA A 114 13.33 18.94 -10.72
C ALA A 114 14.56 19.57 -11.38
N TRP A 115 15.49 18.74 -11.86
CA TRP A 115 16.72 19.23 -12.49
C TRP A 115 16.42 20.00 -13.76
N ARG A 116 15.50 19.47 -14.58
CA ARG A 116 15.08 20.12 -15.82
C ARG A 116 14.32 21.42 -15.58
N THR A 117 13.48 21.47 -14.55
CA THR A 117 12.57 22.59 -14.33
C THR A 117 13.16 23.71 -13.48
N GLY A 118 13.86 23.37 -12.39
CA GLY A 118 14.41 24.34 -11.42
C GLY A 118 15.92 24.24 -11.21
N GLY A 119 16.60 23.31 -11.88
CA GLY A 119 18.05 23.14 -11.81
C GLY A 119 18.52 22.43 -10.53
N HIS A 120 19.82 22.55 -10.25
CA HIS A 120 20.49 21.79 -9.19
C HIS A 120 19.91 22.03 -7.78
N ARG A 121 19.53 23.28 -7.45
CA ARG A 121 19.01 23.61 -6.12
C ARG A 121 17.66 22.97 -5.87
N THR A 122 16.78 23.00 -6.87
CA THR A 122 15.47 22.34 -6.77
C THR A 122 15.62 20.84 -6.62
N SER A 123 16.55 20.23 -7.35
CA SER A 123 16.85 18.80 -7.19
C SER A 123 17.40 18.46 -5.80
N TRP A 124 18.24 19.30 -5.20
CA TRP A 124 18.69 19.11 -3.81
C TRP A 124 17.55 19.20 -2.81
N CYS A 125 16.71 20.24 -2.89
CA CYS A 125 15.55 20.37 -2.02
C CYS A 125 14.61 19.16 -2.17
N LEU A 126 14.36 18.72 -3.41
CA LEU A 126 13.52 17.55 -3.66
C LEU A 126 14.16 16.27 -3.12
N ALA A 127 15.47 16.10 -3.30
CA ALA A 127 16.21 14.96 -2.76
C ALA A 127 16.05 14.86 -1.24
N LEU A 128 16.20 15.98 -0.54
CA LEU A 128 16.03 16.05 0.91
C LEU A 128 14.61 15.70 1.34
N LEU A 129 13.58 16.22 0.65
CA LEU A 129 12.18 15.90 0.99
C LEU A 129 11.85 14.41 0.78
N PHE A 130 12.41 13.75 -0.23
CA PHE A 130 12.24 12.31 -0.44
C PHE A 130 13.03 11.46 0.58
N CYS A 131 14.26 11.87 0.91
CA CYS A 131 15.09 11.18 1.90
C CYS A 131 14.48 11.28 3.30
N LEU A 132 14.00 12.48 3.66
CA LEU A 132 13.41 12.84 4.94
C LEU A 132 11.89 13.01 4.82
N ALA A 133 11.23 12.07 4.16
CA ALA A 133 9.79 12.09 3.92
C ALA A 133 9.00 11.77 5.21
N PRO A 134 7.69 12.09 5.30
CA PRO A 134 6.88 11.75 6.46
C PRO A 134 6.65 10.23 6.51
N PRO A 135 6.26 9.65 7.67
CA PRO A 135 6.19 8.20 7.84
C PRO A 135 5.34 7.47 6.79
N LEU A 136 4.25 8.08 6.32
CA LEU A 136 3.43 7.52 5.25
C LEU A 136 4.27 7.18 4.00
N ILE A 137 5.12 8.10 3.53
CA ILE A 137 5.93 7.91 2.34
C ILE A 137 7.08 6.92 2.61
N LEU A 138 7.75 7.05 3.76
CA LEU A 138 8.86 6.16 4.14
C LEU A 138 8.43 4.68 4.12
N LYS A 139 7.29 4.38 4.72
CA LYS A 139 6.74 3.02 4.82
C LYS A 139 6.18 2.55 3.49
N SER A 140 5.42 3.41 2.81
CA SER A 140 4.77 3.05 1.55
C SER A 140 5.74 2.85 0.40
N ASP A 141 6.91 3.50 0.41
CA ASP A 141 7.95 3.29 -0.61
C ASP A 141 8.52 1.86 -0.61
N LEU A 142 8.37 1.14 0.51
CA LEU A 142 8.80 -0.25 0.63
C LEU A 142 7.65 -1.23 0.36
N MET A 143 6.42 -0.75 0.14
CA MET A 143 5.27 -1.60 -0.12
C MET A 143 5.24 -2.10 -1.57
N ILE A 144 4.79 -3.32 -1.79
CA ILE A 144 4.63 -3.95 -3.09
C ILE A 144 3.17 -4.20 -3.42
N TRP A 145 2.25 -3.32 -3.01
CA TRP A 145 0.82 -3.51 -3.26
C TRP A 145 0.47 -3.66 -4.74
N GLY A 146 1.22 -3.00 -5.63
CA GLY A 146 0.91 -2.97 -7.04
C GLY A 146 -0.24 -2.02 -7.38
N HIS A 147 -0.39 -0.93 -6.63
CA HIS A 147 -1.35 0.13 -6.93
C HIS A 147 -0.87 1.50 -6.43
N HIS A 148 -1.51 2.10 -5.43
CA HIS A 148 -1.35 3.47 -4.95
C HIS A 148 0.09 4.02 -4.88
N ASN A 149 1.01 3.35 -4.19
CA ASN A 149 2.41 3.79 -4.07
C ASN A 149 3.19 3.54 -5.37
N ASN A 150 3.03 2.36 -5.98
CA ASN A 150 3.81 1.97 -7.15
C ASN A 150 3.37 2.71 -8.43
N VAL A 151 2.11 3.17 -8.52
CA VAL A 151 1.60 3.96 -9.65
C VAL A 151 2.30 5.32 -9.78
N CYS A 152 2.90 5.79 -8.69
CA CYS A 152 3.69 7.01 -8.66
C CYS A 152 4.84 6.99 -9.66
N LEU A 153 5.37 5.80 -9.99
CA LEU A 153 6.36 5.61 -11.06
C LEU A 153 5.84 6.15 -12.39
N PHE A 154 4.62 5.79 -12.77
CA PHE A 154 4.01 6.20 -14.04
C PHE A 154 3.64 7.69 -14.02
N ILE A 155 3.24 8.23 -12.86
CA ILE A 155 2.99 9.66 -12.68
C ILE A 155 4.29 10.46 -12.88
N ALA A 156 5.38 10.03 -12.26
CA ALA A 156 6.71 10.62 -12.44
C ALA A 156 7.19 10.52 -13.89
N ALA A 157 7.01 9.36 -14.53
CA ALA A 157 7.38 9.12 -15.93
C ALA A 157 6.58 10.01 -16.90
N ALA A 158 5.26 10.08 -16.75
CA ALA A 158 4.40 10.96 -17.56
C ALA A 158 4.79 12.43 -17.38
N THR A 159 5.07 12.85 -16.13
CA THR A 159 5.52 14.21 -15.82
C THR A 159 6.88 14.52 -16.45
N LEU A 160 7.83 13.58 -16.42
CA LEU A 160 9.13 13.73 -17.09
C LEU A 160 8.98 13.81 -18.61
N LEU A 161 8.16 12.96 -19.22
CA LEU A 161 7.95 12.97 -20.67
C LEU A 161 7.30 14.27 -21.13
N LEU A 162 6.34 14.79 -20.38
CA LEU A 162 5.79 16.14 -20.59
C LEU A 162 6.89 17.21 -20.44
N THR A 163 7.72 17.12 -19.40
CA THR A 163 8.85 18.04 -19.20
C THR A 163 9.78 18.06 -20.40
N GLU A 164 10.26 16.91 -20.84
CA GLU A 164 11.15 16.82 -22.01
C GLU A 164 10.42 17.27 -23.30
N PHE A 165 9.10 17.07 -23.40
CA PHE A 165 8.29 17.51 -24.54
C PHE A 165 8.25 19.04 -24.67
N PHE A 166 8.12 19.77 -23.56
CA PHE A 166 8.15 21.23 -23.57
C PHE A 166 9.56 21.79 -23.81
N HIS A 167 10.60 21.08 -23.39
CA HIS A 167 11.98 21.55 -23.54
C HIS A 167 12.58 21.26 -24.92
N THR A 168 12.11 20.23 -25.62
CA THR A 168 12.67 19.87 -26.94
C THR A 168 12.14 20.77 -28.06
N LYS A 169 13.05 21.16 -28.97
CA LYS A 169 12.72 21.88 -30.22
C LYS A 169 12.54 20.93 -31.42
N SER A 170 13.09 19.72 -31.35
CA SER A 170 13.08 18.77 -32.47
C SER A 170 11.70 18.11 -32.66
N PRO A 171 11.06 18.23 -33.84
CA PRO A 171 9.78 17.58 -34.12
C PRO A 171 9.84 16.05 -34.00
N GLY A 172 10.92 15.43 -34.47
CA GLY A 172 11.12 13.98 -34.38
C GLY A 172 11.21 13.50 -32.93
N GLN A 173 11.92 14.25 -32.08
CA GLN A 173 11.99 13.94 -30.65
C GLN A 173 10.63 14.12 -29.96
N ARG A 174 9.86 15.16 -30.30
CA ARG A 174 8.50 15.35 -29.78
C ARG A 174 7.60 14.17 -30.09
N ARG A 175 7.66 13.64 -31.33
CA ARG A 175 6.91 12.43 -31.71
C ARG A 175 7.28 11.24 -30.82
N LYS A 176 8.58 10.98 -30.61
CA LYS A 176 9.04 9.89 -29.72
C LYS A 176 8.53 10.07 -28.28
N LEU A 177 8.54 11.30 -27.78
CA LEU A 177 8.04 11.62 -26.44
C LEU A 177 6.51 11.42 -26.32
N LEU A 178 5.74 11.78 -27.36
CA LEU A 178 4.29 11.53 -27.39
C LEU A 178 3.94 10.04 -27.44
N ILE A 179 4.73 9.25 -28.19
CA ILE A 179 4.62 7.79 -28.23
C ILE A 179 4.87 7.20 -26.84
N GLY A 180 5.97 7.62 -26.19
CA GLY A 180 6.29 7.18 -24.84
C GLY A 180 5.23 7.61 -23.82
N LEU A 181 4.71 8.84 -23.95
CA LEU A 181 3.69 9.38 -23.05
C LEU A 181 2.37 8.63 -23.19
N GLY A 182 1.94 8.33 -24.43
CA GLY A 182 0.77 7.50 -24.70
C GLY A 182 0.92 6.14 -24.03
N PHE A 183 2.00 5.42 -24.33
CA PHE A 183 2.28 4.12 -23.72
C PHE A 183 2.28 4.15 -22.19
N VAL A 184 2.99 5.10 -21.57
CA VAL A 184 3.03 5.26 -20.10
C VAL A 184 1.64 5.55 -19.53
N CYS A 185 0.84 6.38 -20.20
CA CYS A 185 -0.52 6.67 -19.76
C CYS A 185 -1.45 5.46 -19.86
N GLY A 186 -1.37 4.71 -20.95
CA GLY A 186 -2.14 3.48 -21.14
C GLY A 186 -1.76 2.41 -20.14
N PHE A 187 -0.45 2.17 -19.98
CA PHE A 187 0.04 1.17 -19.04
C PHE A 187 -0.18 1.59 -17.58
N GLY A 188 -0.06 2.88 -17.27
CA GLY A 188 -0.39 3.43 -15.94
C GLY A 188 -1.85 3.20 -15.56
N MET A 189 -2.78 3.35 -16.51
CA MET A 189 -4.20 3.00 -16.31
C MET A 189 -4.43 1.50 -16.11
N PHE A 190 -3.75 0.65 -16.88
CA PHE A 190 -3.79 -0.81 -16.64
C PHE A 190 -3.22 -1.16 -15.25
N PHE A 191 -2.14 -0.51 -14.86
CA PHE A 191 -1.44 -0.77 -13.60
C PHE A 191 -2.34 -0.45 -12.40
N ALA A 192 -2.92 0.74 -12.33
CA ALA A 192 -3.88 1.10 -11.29
C ALA A 192 -4.78 2.28 -11.70
N TYR A 193 -6.06 2.22 -11.35
CA TYR A 193 -7.04 3.22 -11.79
C TYR A 193 -6.86 4.59 -11.13
N ILE A 194 -6.17 4.64 -9.99
CA ILE A 194 -5.76 5.90 -9.35
C ILE A 194 -4.81 6.74 -10.24
N PHE A 195 -4.32 6.21 -11.36
CA PHE A 195 -3.63 6.99 -12.39
C PHE A 195 -4.57 7.94 -13.17
N ALA A 196 -5.88 7.71 -13.16
CA ALA A 196 -6.86 8.46 -13.96
C ALA A 196 -6.76 10.01 -13.83
N PRO A 197 -6.59 10.61 -12.63
CA PRO A 197 -6.37 12.05 -12.50
C PRO A 197 -5.17 12.57 -13.32
N MET A 198 -4.08 11.80 -13.39
CA MET A 198 -2.91 12.15 -14.19
C MET A 198 -3.21 12.03 -15.69
N LEU A 199 -3.92 10.98 -16.12
CA LEU A 199 -4.38 10.87 -17.51
C LEU A 199 -5.23 12.08 -17.92
N VAL A 200 -6.20 12.47 -17.10
CA VAL A 200 -7.04 13.65 -17.37
C VAL A 200 -6.19 14.92 -17.45
N THR A 201 -5.20 15.07 -16.56
CA THR A 201 -4.25 16.19 -16.59
C THR A 201 -3.48 16.24 -17.90
N VAL A 202 -2.96 15.09 -18.37
CA VAL A 202 -2.26 14.96 -19.65
C VAL A 202 -3.18 15.34 -20.81
N LEU A 203 -4.41 14.82 -20.85
CA LEU A 203 -5.37 15.11 -21.92
C LEU A 203 -5.73 16.61 -21.98
N ILE A 204 -6.01 17.25 -20.84
CA ILE A 204 -6.27 18.69 -20.76
C ILE A 204 -5.05 19.47 -21.24
N THR A 205 -3.85 19.10 -20.76
CA THR A 205 -2.59 19.75 -21.14
C THR A 205 -2.35 19.71 -22.65
N LEU A 206 -2.46 18.52 -23.27
CA LEU A 206 -2.28 18.35 -24.71
C LEU A 206 -3.36 19.10 -25.52
N THR A 207 -4.58 19.20 -24.97
CA THR A 207 -5.71 19.90 -25.61
C THR A 207 -5.56 21.42 -25.54
N VAL A 208 -5.23 21.98 -24.38
CA VAL A 208 -5.15 23.43 -24.14
C VAL A 208 -3.95 24.05 -24.83
N ILE A 209 -2.80 23.37 -24.81
CA ILE A 209 -1.54 23.98 -25.23
C ILE A 209 -1.40 24.04 -26.76
N LYS A 210 -2.05 23.15 -27.50
CA LYS A 210 -1.85 23.02 -28.96
C LYS A 210 -3.14 22.92 -29.77
N LEU A 211 -4.05 23.88 -29.60
CA LEU A 211 -5.28 24.03 -30.38
C LEU A 211 -5.14 23.74 -31.89
N LYS A 212 -4.07 24.23 -32.52
CA LYS A 212 -3.82 24.06 -33.97
C LYS A 212 -3.18 22.72 -34.37
N GLU A 213 -2.55 21.98 -33.45
CA GLU A 213 -1.84 20.72 -33.75
C GLU A 213 -2.48 19.49 -33.08
N ARG A 214 -3.69 19.63 -32.53
CA ARG A 214 -4.36 18.58 -31.74
C ARG A 214 -4.36 17.25 -32.48
N CYS A 215 -4.76 17.24 -33.75
CA CYS A 215 -4.83 16.01 -34.55
C CYS A 215 -3.47 15.31 -34.65
N THR A 216 -2.38 16.06 -34.87
CA THR A 216 -1.02 15.50 -34.95
C THR A 216 -0.55 14.95 -33.61
N VAL A 217 -0.85 15.65 -32.52
CA VAL A 217 -0.49 15.20 -31.16
C VAL A 217 -1.21 13.89 -30.82
N PHE A 218 -2.54 13.87 -30.99
CA PHE A 218 -3.36 12.71 -30.66
C PHE A 218 -3.13 11.51 -31.59
N ARG A 219 -2.71 11.74 -32.84
CA ARG A 219 -2.33 10.66 -33.78
C ARG A 219 -1.18 9.79 -33.28
N PHE A 220 -0.25 10.33 -32.49
CA PHE A 220 0.85 9.54 -31.90
C PHE A 220 0.53 9.06 -30.49
N PHE A 221 -0.15 9.88 -29.69
CA PHE A 221 -0.49 9.57 -28.31
C PHE A 221 -1.55 8.47 -28.20
N LEU A 222 -2.69 8.56 -28.90
CA LEU A 222 -3.81 7.62 -28.69
C LEU A 222 -3.49 6.17 -29.06
N PRO A 223 -2.86 5.86 -30.22
CA PRO A 223 -2.59 4.46 -30.56
C PRO A 223 -1.64 3.81 -29.55
N THR A 224 -0.65 4.57 -29.07
CA THR A 224 0.34 4.05 -28.12
C THR A 224 -0.23 3.94 -26.71
N MET A 225 -1.19 4.79 -26.35
CA MET A 225 -2.00 4.62 -25.15
C MET A 225 -2.85 3.36 -25.20
N ILE A 226 -3.50 3.07 -26.33
CA ILE A 226 -4.24 1.81 -26.50
C ILE A 226 -3.29 0.61 -26.38
N VAL A 227 -2.10 0.68 -26.98
CA VAL A 227 -1.07 -0.37 -26.84
C VAL A 227 -0.63 -0.54 -25.38
N GLY A 228 -0.39 0.54 -24.65
CA GLY A 228 -0.06 0.48 -23.23
C GLY A 228 -1.18 -0.12 -22.37
N PHE A 229 -2.43 0.13 -22.73
CA PHE A 229 -3.62 -0.40 -22.05
C PHE A 229 -4.02 -1.81 -22.52
N LEU A 230 -3.35 -2.33 -23.55
CA LEU A 230 -3.67 -3.62 -24.17
C LEU A 230 -3.71 -4.80 -23.18
N PRO A 231 -2.82 -4.93 -22.17
CA PRO A 231 -2.89 -6.02 -21.20
C PRO A 231 -4.25 -6.10 -20.49
N TRP A 232 -4.84 -4.95 -20.16
CA TRP A 232 -6.17 -4.89 -19.56
C TRP A 232 -7.22 -5.45 -20.53
N LEU A 233 -7.19 -5.00 -21.80
CA LEU A 233 -8.14 -5.43 -22.82
C LEU A 233 -8.06 -6.94 -23.06
N LEU A 234 -6.85 -7.51 -23.14
CA LEU A 234 -6.66 -8.94 -23.35
C LEU A 234 -7.20 -9.77 -22.20
N ILE A 235 -6.98 -9.33 -20.95
CA ILE A 235 -7.51 -10.01 -19.76
C ILE A 235 -9.05 -9.92 -19.73
N ARG A 236 -9.64 -8.78 -20.08
CA ARG A 236 -11.10 -8.67 -20.13
C ARG A 236 -11.73 -9.45 -21.27
N LEU A 237 -11.05 -9.52 -22.40
CA LEU A 237 -11.46 -10.35 -23.53
C LEU A 237 -11.44 -11.85 -23.15
N SER A 238 -10.42 -12.33 -22.44
CA SER A 238 -10.34 -13.72 -22.01
C SER A 238 -11.39 -14.09 -20.94
N GLU A 239 -11.87 -13.11 -20.17
CA GLU A 239 -12.96 -13.27 -19.20
C GLU A 239 -14.36 -13.13 -19.82
N GLY A 240 -14.48 -12.85 -21.12
CA GLY A 240 -15.76 -12.66 -21.79
C GLY A 240 -16.46 -11.32 -21.50
N PHE A 241 -15.69 -10.29 -21.11
CA PHE A 241 -16.19 -8.96 -20.68
C PHE A 241 -17.28 -9.05 -19.61
N PRO A 242 -16.90 -9.26 -18.32
CA PRO A 242 -17.88 -9.17 -17.25
C PRO A 242 -18.59 -7.81 -17.28
N PRO A 243 -19.88 -7.74 -16.91
CA PRO A 243 -20.64 -6.50 -16.98
C PRO A 243 -19.92 -5.37 -16.23
N ALA A 244 -19.78 -4.22 -16.91
CA ALA A 244 -19.04 -3.04 -16.43
C ALA A 244 -19.50 -2.56 -15.03
N ASN A 245 -20.71 -2.92 -14.64
CA ASN A 245 -21.32 -2.59 -13.37
C ASN A 245 -20.62 -3.23 -12.17
N SER A 246 -19.95 -4.38 -12.28
CA SER A 246 -19.34 -5.09 -11.15
C SER A 246 -18.33 -4.27 -10.33
N ILE A 247 -17.66 -3.31 -10.96
CA ILE A 247 -16.67 -2.42 -10.30
C ILE A 247 -17.36 -1.27 -9.55
N PHE A 248 -18.53 -0.82 -10.01
CA PHE A 248 -19.22 0.35 -9.45
C PHE A 248 -20.40 -0.02 -8.55
N THR A 249 -21.01 -1.20 -8.71
CA THR A 249 -22.16 -1.65 -7.92
C THR A 249 -21.78 -2.18 -6.56
N THR A 250 -20.57 -2.73 -6.40
CA THR A 250 -20.11 -3.37 -5.15
C THR A 250 -19.96 -2.43 -3.96
N ARG A 251 -20.00 -1.11 -4.17
CA ARG A 251 -19.97 -0.13 -3.07
C ARG A 251 -21.16 0.81 -3.01
N GLY A 252 -22.23 0.54 -3.78
CA GLY A 252 -23.56 1.14 -3.61
C GLY A 252 -23.58 2.57 -3.07
N THR A 253 -23.20 3.56 -3.87
CA THR A 253 -23.35 4.96 -3.48
C THR A 253 -23.88 5.76 -4.64
N GLY A 254 -25.16 6.15 -4.56
CA GLY A 254 -25.65 7.27 -5.34
C GLY A 254 -24.82 8.52 -5.06
N PHE A 255 -24.84 9.47 -6.00
CA PHE A 255 -24.20 10.77 -5.83
C PHE A 255 -24.69 11.43 -4.52
N PRO A 256 -23.82 11.71 -3.54
CA PRO A 256 -24.24 12.06 -2.19
C PRO A 256 -24.86 13.47 -2.05
N GLY A 257 -25.08 14.18 -3.16
CA GLY A 257 -25.51 15.58 -3.21
C GLY A 257 -24.35 16.56 -3.02
N PHE A 258 -24.49 17.78 -3.53
CA PHE A 258 -23.42 18.79 -3.52
C PHE A 258 -22.96 19.19 -2.11
N GLU A 259 -23.88 19.27 -1.15
CA GLU A 259 -23.57 19.61 0.24
C GLU A 259 -22.61 18.60 0.88
N LYS A 260 -22.89 17.30 0.75
CA LYS A 260 -22.01 16.24 1.27
C LYS A 260 -20.66 16.23 0.56
N LEU A 261 -20.61 16.60 -0.72
CA LEU A 261 -19.35 16.74 -1.47
C LEU A 261 -18.50 17.90 -0.95
N LEU A 262 -19.11 19.06 -0.67
CA LEU A 262 -18.41 20.20 -0.09
C LEU A 262 -17.90 19.86 1.31
N GLN A 263 -18.76 19.27 2.15
CA GLN A 263 -18.39 18.82 3.50
C GLN A 263 -17.22 17.84 3.44
N LYS A 264 -17.28 16.86 2.53
CA LYS A 264 -16.19 15.92 2.32
C LYS A 264 -14.91 16.61 1.84
N GLY A 265 -15.00 17.55 0.90
CA GLY A 265 -13.85 18.33 0.44
C GLY A 265 -13.17 19.10 1.59
N LEU A 266 -13.97 19.73 2.47
CA LEU A 266 -13.48 20.41 3.66
C LEU A 266 -12.83 19.44 4.66
N ILE A 267 -13.41 18.26 4.86
CA ILE A 267 -12.82 17.20 5.70
C ILE A 267 -11.48 16.73 5.12
N VAL A 268 -11.42 16.52 3.80
CA VAL A 268 -10.20 16.07 3.12
C VAL A 268 -9.08 17.09 3.29
N ILE A 269 -9.36 18.37 3.05
CA ILE A 269 -8.37 19.45 3.14
C ILE A 269 -7.99 19.77 4.58
N GLY A 270 -8.99 19.89 5.47
CA GLY A 270 -8.81 20.35 6.84
C GLY A 270 -8.36 19.28 7.83
N ARG A 271 -8.58 18.00 7.53
CA ARG A 271 -8.29 16.89 8.44
C ARG A 271 -7.49 15.77 7.79
N ASP A 272 -8.01 15.18 6.72
CA ASP A 272 -7.45 13.93 6.20
C ASP A 272 -6.05 14.13 5.59
N LEU A 273 -5.84 15.20 4.83
CA LEU A 273 -4.53 15.54 4.27
C LEU A 273 -3.51 15.89 5.36
N PRO A 274 -3.78 16.76 6.35
CA PRO A 274 -2.90 16.95 7.49
C PRO A 274 -2.51 15.63 8.17
N TYR A 275 -3.48 14.75 8.45
CA TYR A 275 -3.23 13.51 9.19
C TYR A 275 -2.52 12.44 8.38
N SER A 276 -2.59 12.54 7.06
CA SER A 276 -1.93 11.60 6.16
C SER A 276 -0.42 11.53 6.31
N SER A 277 0.23 12.52 6.93
CA SER A 277 1.67 12.40 7.23
C SER A 277 1.99 11.24 8.18
N CYS A 278 1.02 10.80 9.00
CA CYS A 278 1.13 9.62 9.88
C CYS A 278 2.29 9.66 10.89
N PHE A 279 2.65 10.84 11.41
CA PHE A 279 3.56 10.91 12.56
C PHE A 279 2.95 10.21 13.77
N GLN A 280 3.77 9.42 14.47
CA GLN A 280 3.35 8.76 15.71
C GLN A 280 3.22 9.81 16.82
N ASN A 281 2.25 9.62 17.71
CA ASN A 281 2.12 10.45 18.91
C ASN A 281 3.29 10.14 19.86
N HIS A 282 4.00 11.18 20.28
CA HIS A 282 5.01 11.09 21.33
C HIS A 282 4.41 11.69 22.62
N PRO A 283 4.26 10.90 23.70
CA PRO A 283 3.84 11.42 25.00
C PRO A 283 4.71 12.62 25.42
N PRO A 284 4.13 13.70 25.97
CA PRO A 284 2.77 13.83 26.50
C PRO A 284 1.71 14.24 25.46
N TYR A 285 2.05 14.45 24.19
CA TYR A 285 1.12 14.97 23.20
C TYR A 285 0.30 13.83 22.58
N SER A 286 -0.99 13.79 22.89
CA SER A 286 -1.97 12.86 22.31
C SER A 286 -2.49 13.31 20.94
N PHE A 287 -2.13 14.52 20.49
CA PHE A 287 -2.58 15.11 19.24
C PHE A 287 -1.54 14.91 18.11
N PRO A 288 -1.99 14.72 16.85
CA PRO A 288 -1.12 14.54 15.68
C PRO A 288 -0.49 15.87 15.22
N LEU A 289 -0.04 16.69 16.18
CA LEU A 289 0.51 18.02 15.97
C LEU A 289 1.66 18.01 14.96
N PHE A 290 2.52 16.99 14.98
CA PHE A 290 3.61 16.87 14.02
C PHE A 290 3.12 16.65 12.58
N SER A 291 2.05 15.88 12.39
CA SER A 291 1.43 15.69 11.07
C SER A 291 0.83 16.99 10.56
N GLU A 292 0.10 17.72 11.41
CA GLU A 292 -0.48 19.02 11.06
C GLU A 292 0.59 20.06 10.73
N ILE A 293 1.63 20.20 11.56
CA ILE A 293 2.74 21.13 11.32
C ILE A 293 3.48 20.75 10.03
N TYR A 294 3.80 19.47 9.83
CA TYR A 294 4.50 19.01 8.62
C TYR A 294 3.71 19.37 7.37
N PHE A 295 2.42 19.02 7.36
CA PHE A 295 1.55 19.28 6.22
C PHE A 295 1.32 20.78 5.99
N PHE A 296 1.17 21.57 7.06
CA PHE A 296 1.06 23.03 6.97
C PHE A 296 2.30 23.64 6.32
N LEU A 297 3.51 23.29 6.80
CA LEU A 297 4.76 23.80 6.25
C LEU A 297 4.95 23.40 4.78
N LEU A 298 4.62 22.14 4.44
CA LEU A 298 4.68 21.63 3.08
C LEU A 298 3.70 22.35 2.15
N SER A 299 2.44 22.48 2.56
CA SER A 299 1.39 23.14 1.80
C SER A 299 1.67 24.61 1.62
N LEU A 300 2.14 25.30 2.66
CA LEU A 300 2.54 26.69 2.60
C LEU A 300 3.69 26.90 1.58
N ALA A 301 4.72 26.06 1.63
CA ALA A 301 5.81 26.09 0.65
C ALA A 301 5.29 25.82 -0.78
N ALA A 302 4.41 24.84 -0.96
CA ALA A 302 3.83 24.51 -2.26
C ALA A 302 2.95 25.64 -2.82
N LEU A 303 2.08 26.24 -2.00
CA LEU A 303 1.20 27.35 -2.39
C LEU A 303 2.00 28.60 -2.77
N ILE A 304 3.03 28.94 -2.00
CA ILE A 304 3.92 30.05 -2.35
C ILE A 304 4.67 29.75 -3.65
N GLY A 305 5.10 28.49 -3.85
CA GLY A 305 5.70 28.04 -5.10
C GLY A 305 4.78 28.23 -6.31
N LEU A 306 3.53 27.81 -6.19
CA LEU A 306 2.49 27.99 -7.21
C LEU A 306 2.23 29.49 -7.48
N PHE A 307 2.03 30.29 -6.45
CA PHE A 307 1.78 31.73 -6.58
C PHE A 307 2.96 32.44 -7.25
N TRP A 308 4.18 32.14 -6.82
CA TRP A 308 5.38 32.77 -7.36
C TRP A 308 5.61 32.38 -8.83
N ALA A 309 5.39 31.10 -9.17
CA ALA A 309 5.43 30.63 -10.55
C ALA A 309 4.33 31.27 -11.43
N GLY A 310 3.11 31.39 -10.90
CA GLY A 310 2.01 32.08 -11.55
C GLY A 310 2.32 33.56 -11.80
N ARG A 311 3.03 34.21 -10.89
CA ARG A 311 3.51 35.57 -11.10
C ARG A 311 4.57 35.64 -12.20
N GLN A 312 5.58 34.74 -12.18
CA GLN A 312 6.59 34.70 -13.25
C GLN A 312 5.92 34.55 -14.62
N LEU A 313 4.91 33.69 -14.72
CA LEU A 313 4.08 33.49 -15.91
C LEU A 313 3.42 34.77 -16.45
N LEU A 314 2.91 35.61 -15.55
CA LEU A 314 2.25 36.86 -15.91
C LEU A 314 3.25 37.97 -16.27
N THR A 315 4.46 37.93 -15.70
CA THR A 315 5.47 38.98 -15.88
C THR A 315 6.47 38.71 -17.00
N GLU A 316 6.76 37.44 -17.30
CA GLU A 316 7.63 37.07 -18.41
C GLU A 316 6.86 37.34 -19.70
N GLN A 317 7.22 38.40 -20.42
CA GLN A 317 6.64 38.66 -21.74
C GLN A 317 6.83 37.40 -22.60
N PRO A 318 5.78 36.96 -23.32
CA PRO A 318 5.94 35.88 -24.27
C PRO A 318 7.09 36.25 -25.21
N PRO A 319 8.02 35.32 -25.52
CA PRO A 319 9.21 35.63 -26.29
C PRO A 319 8.79 36.31 -27.59
N THR A 320 9.12 37.58 -27.76
CA THR A 320 8.34 38.48 -28.62
C THR A 320 8.48 38.17 -30.11
N GLU A 321 9.62 37.70 -30.60
CA GLU A 321 9.81 37.64 -32.05
C GLU A 321 10.52 36.35 -32.51
N ASP A 322 9.96 35.78 -33.58
CA ASP A 322 10.59 34.93 -34.60
C ASP A 322 10.74 33.40 -34.41
N VAL A 323 10.37 32.82 -33.26
CA VAL A 323 10.35 31.35 -33.12
C VAL A 323 8.95 30.79 -33.28
N GLY A 324 8.39 30.75 -34.50
CA GLY A 324 7.23 29.92 -34.91
C GLY A 324 6.33 29.44 -33.75
N GLN A 325 5.75 30.40 -33.02
CA GLN A 325 5.38 30.28 -31.61
C GLN A 325 4.17 29.37 -31.41
N ARG A 326 4.42 28.11 -30.99
CA ARG A 326 3.39 27.07 -30.80
C ARG A 326 3.05 26.77 -29.33
N PHE A 327 3.65 27.48 -28.37
CA PHE A 327 3.38 27.28 -26.93
C PHE A 327 3.04 28.62 -26.27
N ARG A 328 1.92 28.66 -25.53
CA ARG A 328 1.46 29.85 -24.81
C ARG A 328 2.30 30.20 -23.57
N PHE A 329 3.12 29.26 -23.08
CA PHE A 329 3.82 29.39 -21.80
C PHE A 329 5.28 28.91 -21.88
N PRO A 330 6.20 29.49 -21.08
CA PRO A 330 7.55 28.95 -20.87
C PRO A 330 7.53 27.48 -20.37
N PRO A 331 8.55 26.66 -20.69
CA PRO A 331 8.58 25.25 -20.28
C PRO A 331 8.47 25.04 -18.76
N LYS A 332 9.22 25.83 -17.98
CA LYS A 332 9.19 25.77 -16.51
C LYS A 332 7.77 25.98 -15.97
N ALA A 333 7.13 27.02 -16.47
CA ALA A 333 5.79 27.37 -16.05
C ALA A 333 4.73 26.35 -16.51
N SER A 334 4.89 25.79 -17.71
CA SER A 334 4.03 24.70 -18.19
C SER A 334 4.04 23.52 -17.23
N ILE A 335 5.20 23.14 -16.69
CA ILE A 335 5.31 22.04 -15.73
C ILE A 335 4.66 22.36 -14.39
N ILE A 336 4.82 23.59 -13.90
CA ILE A 336 4.19 24.01 -12.65
C ILE A 336 2.67 24.02 -12.81
N PHE A 337 2.16 24.51 -13.94
CA PHE A 337 0.75 24.44 -14.29
C PHE A 337 0.25 22.98 -14.32
N ILE A 338 0.98 22.07 -14.96
CA ILE A 338 0.60 20.64 -15.04
C ILE A 338 0.52 20.01 -13.65
N ILE A 339 1.49 20.26 -12.79
CA ILE A 339 1.52 19.68 -11.44
C ILE A 339 0.42 20.30 -10.57
N GLY A 340 0.19 21.61 -10.66
CA GLY A 340 -0.94 22.27 -10.00
C GLY A 340 -2.29 21.75 -10.48
N LEU A 341 -2.45 21.56 -11.80
CA LEU A 341 -3.64 20.99 -12.42
C LEU A 341 -3.87 19.55 -11.95
N TYR A 342 -2.82 18.74 -11.89
CA TYR A 342 -2.88 17.39 -11.32
C TYR A 342 -3.37 17.39 -9.88
N CYS A 343 -2.81 18.25 -9.00
CA CYS A 343 -3.26 18.35 -7.62
C CYS A 343 -4.76 18.70 -7.54
N MET A 344 -5.23 19.66 -8.34
CA MET A 344 -6.65 20.05 -8.37
C MET A 344 -7.55 18.91 -8.85
N ILE A 345 -7.21 18.25 -9.95
CA ILE A 345 -8.00 17.13 -10.49
C ILE A 345 -8.01 15.98 -9.49
N PHE A 346 -6.86 15.63 -8.91
CA PHE A 346 -6.76 14.59 -7.91
C PHE A 346 -7.68 14.86 -6.71
N LEU A 347 -7.61 16.07 -6.14
CA LEU A 347 -8.46 16.45 -5.00
C LEU A 347 -9.94 16.48 -5.36
N ALA A 348 -10.28 16.94 -6.56
CA ALA A 348 -11.66 16.90 -7.06
C ALA A 348 -12.15 15.45 -7.21
N THR A 349 -11.37 14.58 -7.86
CA THR A 349 -11.71 13.16 -8.03
C THR A 349 -11.88 12.47 -6.68
N PHE A 350 -10.97 12.69 -5.73
CA PHE A 350 -11.06 12.10 -4.40
C PHE A 350 -12.26 12.65 -3.61
N SER A 351 -12.54 13.95 -3.70
CA SER A 351 -13.70 14.55 -3.03
C SER A 351 -15.02 14.04 -3.60
N LEU A 352 -15.09 13.85 -4.92
CA LEU A 352 -16.27 13.36 -5.64
C LEU A 352 -16.50 11.85 -5.54
N SER A 353 -15.48 11.08 -5.17
CA SER A 353 -15.62 9.63 -5.04
C SER A 353 -16.46 9.25 -3.81
N PRO A 354 -16.94 8.00 -3.70
CA PRO A 354 -17.57 7.53 -2.47
C PRO A 354 -16.57 7.14 -1.37
N PHE A 355 -15.28 6.98 -1.73
CA PHE A 355 -14.24 6.69 -0.76
C PHE A 355 -14.17 7.78 0.32
N SER A 356 -14.20 7.39 1.58
CA SER A 356 -13.90 8.28 2.69
C SER A 356 -12.78 7.65 3.50
N ILE A 357 -11.99 8.50 4.17
CA ILE A 357 -11.06 8.01 5.18
C ILE A 357 -11.89 7.86 6.45
N GLU A 358 -12.41 6.65 6.64
CA GLU A 358 -13.02 6.27 7.89
C GLU A 358 -11.91 6.23 8.94
N LEU A 359 -11.91 7.23 9.82
CA LEU A 359 -11.21 7.13 11.09
C LEU A 359 -11.97 6.11 11.93
N TYR A 360 -11.85 4.82 11.58
CA TYR A 360 -12.20 3.75 12.51
C TYR A 360 -11.54 4.12 13.83
N THR A 361 -12.30 4.07 14.93
CA THR A 361 -11.99 4.12 16.37
C THR A 361 -10.58 4.57 16.83
N GLU A 362 -10.43 5.06 18.07
CA GLU A 362 -9.12 5.46 18.63
C GLU A 362 -7.97 4.46 18.42
N LYS A 363 -8.27 3.15 18.30
CA LYS A 363 -7.30 2.08 18.07
C LYS A 363 -6.77 1.98 16.63
N SER A 364 -7.46 2.52 15.63
CA SER A 364 -7.12 2.43 14.20
C SER A 364 -6.68 3.76 13.58
N ARG A 365 -6.61 4.83 14.37
CA ARG A 365 -6.23 6.20 13.96
C ARG A 365 -4.83 6.32 13.32
N PHE A 366 -4.02 5.26 13.33
CA PHE A 366 -2.65 5.27 12.77
C PHE A 366 -2.38 4.20 11.71
N ASN A 367 -3.43 3.59 11.15
CA ASN A 367 -3.22 2.71 10.02
C ASN A 367 -2.98 3.54 8.74
N PHE A 368 -1.70 3.83 8.46
CA PHE A 368 -1.25 4.62 7.30
C PHE A 368 -1.81 4.10 5.96
N ILE A 369 -2.25 2.83 5.93
CA ILE A 369 -2.96 2.21 4.82
C ILE A 369 -4.15 3.07 4.36
N PHE A 370 -4.95 3.65 5.26
CA PHE A 370 -6.11 4.45 4.82
C PHE A 370 -5.73 5.73 4.08
N PHE A 371 -4.53 6.26 4.34
CA PHE A 371 -3.99 7.46 3.70
C PHE A 371 -3.21 7.18 2.42
N ARG A 372 -3.07 5.91 2.01
CA ARG A 372 -2.27 5.49 0.84
C ARG A 372 -2.71 6.15 -0.48
N TYR A 373 -3.96 6.58 -0.58
CA TYR A 373 -4.44 7.32 -1.75
C TYR A 373 -3.72 8.64 -1.96
N PHE A 374 -3.25 9.31 -0.89
CA PHE A 374 -2.60 10.61 -0.99
C PHE A 374 -1.12 10.55 -1.40
N LEU A 375 -0.52 9.36 -1.50
CA LEU A 375 0.89 9.19 -1.83
C LEU A 375 1.31 9.90 -3.11
N SER A 376 0.48 9.83 -4.15
CA SER A 376 0.76 10.47 -5.44
C SER A 376 0.66 12.00 -5.37
N LEU A 377 -0.21 12.52 -4.51
CA LEU A 377 -0.33 13.97 -4.25
C LEU A 377 0.91 14.50 -3.51
N TYR A 378 1.45 13.75 -2.53
CA TYR A 378 2.66 14.15 -1.81
C TYR A 378 3.85 14.40 -2.73
N GLN A 379 4.06 13.59 -3.76
CA GLN A 379 5.19 13.77 -4.68
C GLN A 379 5.07 15.06 -5.50
N ALA A 380 3.86 15.40 -5.93
CA ALA A 380 3.56 16.67 -6.57
C ALA A 380 3.79 17.85 -5.62
N LEU A 381 3.33 17.75 -4.36
CA LEU A 381 3.57 18.76 -3.33
C LEU A 381 5.05 18.92 -2.99
N PHE A 382 5.80 17.82 -2.92
CA PHE A 382 7.26 17.84 -2.70
C PHE A 382 7.97 18.58 -3.82
N PHE A 383 7.58 18.35 -5.07
CA PHE A 383 8.14 19.08 -6.21
C PHE A 383 7.85 20.59 -6.11
N LEU A 384 6.60 20.98 -5.84
CA LEU A 384 6.21 22.39 -5.73
C LEU A 384 6.92 23.09 -4.57
N ALA A 385 6.99 22.43 -3.40
CA ALA A 385 7.74 22.92 -2.25
C ALA A 385 9.24 23.05 -2.57
N ALA A 386 9.85 22.04 -3.20
CA ALA A 386 11.26 22.09 -3.58
C ALA A 386 11.56 23.26 -4.53
N LEU A 387 10.66 23.57 -5.47
CA LEU A 387 10.81 24.72 -6.36
C LEU A 387 10.78 26.05 -5.60
N MET A 388 9.86 26.19 -4.64
CA MET A 388 9.77 27.36 -3.78
C MET A 388 11.01 27.52 -2.90
N LEU A 389 11.42 26.45 -2.22
CA LEU A 389 12.56 26.45 -1.31
C LEU A 389 13.87 26.76 -2.02
N SER A 390 14.00 26.43 -3.30
CA SER A 390 15.23 26.60 -4.07
C SER A 390 15.36 27.91 -4.83
N THR A 391 14.26 28.62 -5.13
CA THR A 391 14.32 29.75 -6.05
C THR A 391 14.66 31.07 -5.34
N PRO A 392 15.83 31.70 -5.58
CA PRO A 392 16.20 32.93 -4.89
C PRO A 392 15.25 34.09 -5.21
N VAL A 393 14.74 34.77 -4.19
CA VAL A 393 13.94 35.99 -4.36
C VAL A 393 14.90 37.17 -4.43
N LYS A 394 15.22 37.61 -5.64
CA LYS A 394 16.04 38.81 -5.89
C LYS A 394 15.14 40.05 -5.84
N SER A 395 15.14 40.79 -4.73
CA SER A 395 14.51 42.11 -4.69
C SER A 395 14.97 42.89 -3.45
N GLU A 396 15.18 44.20 -3.63
CA GLU A 396 15.47 45.18 -2.57
C GLU A 396 14.23 45.51 -1.69
N LYS A 397 13.07 44.92 -1.99
CA LYS A 397 11.81 45.20 -1.27
C LYS A 397 11.70 44.34 0.00
N LYS A 398 11.15 44.92 1.07
CA LYS A 398 10.87 44.25 2.36
C LYS A 398 10.15 42.90 2.22
N SER A 399 9.32 42.72 1.19
CA SER A 399 8.62 41.46 0.92
C SER A 399 9.55 40.30 0.56
N ALA A 400 10.72 40.55 -0.04
CA ALA A 400 11.69 39.51 -0.36
C ALA A 400 12.34 38.93 0.90
N THR A 401 12.67 39.79 1.87
CA THR A 401 13.19 39.37 3.18
C THR A 401 12.18 38.48 3.89
N PHE A 402 10.92 38.88 3.95
CA PHE A 402 9.86 38.08 4.58
C PHE A 402 9.71 36.70 3.93
N ILE A 403 9.66 36.63 2.58
CA ILE A 403 9.57 35.35 1.86
C ILE A 403 10.80 34.47 2.13
N ASN A 404 12.01 35.05 2.18
CA ASN A 404 13.22 34.29 2.47
C ASN A 404 13.25 33.77 3.92
N ILE A 405 12.75 34.54 4.90
CA ILE A 405 12.57 34.06 6.28
C ILE A 405 11.60 32.88 6.30
N LEU A 406 10.44 33.02 5.66
CA LEU A 406 9.43 31.97 5.62
C LEU A 406 9.95 30.69 4.95
N ARG A 407 10.74 30.83 3.87
CA ARG A 407 11.46 29.73 3.23
C ARG A 407 12.43 29.03 4.19
N GLY A 408 13.19 29.80 4.96
CA GLY A 408 14.09 29.28 5.99
C GLY A 408 13.34 28.46 7.03
N ILE A 409 12.23 28.99 7.54
CA ILE A 409 11.35 28.31 8.51
C ILE A 409 10.79 27.00 7.92
N CYS A 410 10.20 27.04 6.72
CA CYS A 410 9.70 25.83 6.06
C CYS A 410 10.81 24.80 5.82
N CYS A 411 11.99 25.22 5.34
CA CYS A 411 13.12 24.33 5.08
C CYS A 411 13.59 23.63 6.37
N ILE A 412 13.85 24.41 7.42
CA ILE A 412 14.32 23.89 8.71
C ILE A 412 13.26 22.97 9.32
N GLY A 413 12.01 23.40 9.36
CA GLY A 413 10.91 22.61 9.94
C GLY A 413 10.68 21.29 9.20
N LEU A 414 10.68 21.29 7.86
CA LEU A 414 10.52 20.07 7.07
C LEU A 414 11.71 19.11 7.25
N VAL A 415 12.94 19.62 7.34
CA VAL A 415 14.13 18.79 7.59
C VAL A 415 14.12 18.21 9.01
N LEU A 416 13.76 18.99 10.02
CA LEU A 416 13.68 18.52 11.41
C LEU A 416 12.61 17.45 11.57
N LEU A 417 11.38 17.71 11.13
CA LEU A 417 10.29 16.73 11.20
C LEU A 417 10.56 15.51 10.31
N GLY A 418 11.16 15.71 9.14
CA GLY A 418 11.59 14.60 8.29
C GLY A 418 12.68 13.74 8.94
N THR A 419 13.57 14.34 9.74
CA THR A 419 14.57 13.60 10.52
C THR A 419 13.89 12.78 11.61
N VAL A 420 12.96 13.37 12.37
CA VAL A 420 12.13 12.67 13.37
C VAL A 420 11.44 11.46 12.74
N SER A 421 10.79 11.65 11.58
CA SER A 421 10.14 10.60 10.80
C SER A 421 11.07 9.42 10.49
N VAL A 422 12.28 9.69 9.99
CA VAL A 422 13.27 8.64 9.67
C VAL A 422 13.72 7.92 10.94
N THR A 423 14.04 8.67 11.99
CA THR A 423 14.51 8.09 13.26
C THR A 423 13.43 7.22 13.92
N ASP A 424 12.17 7.65 13.91
CA ASP A 424 11.04 6.90 14.45
C ASP A 424 10.76 5.63 13.64
N SER A 425 11.08 5.65 12.34
CA SER A 425 10.83 4.51 11.44
C SER A 425 11.91 3.43 11.51
N ILE A 426 13.09 3.73 12.06
CA ILE A 426 14.19 2.76 12.24
C ILE A 426 14.04 2.11 13.62
N LYS A 427 13.82 0.79 13.68
CA LYS A 427 13.70 0.05 14.96
C LYS A 427 14.90 -0.87 15.15
N PHE A 428 16.00 -0.34 15.71
CA PHE A 428 17.24 -1.12 15.91
C PHE A 428 17.05 -2.48 16.63
N ARG A 429 16.00 -2.63 17.45
CA ARG A 429 15.64 -3.90 18.12
C ARG A 429 15.18 -5.00 17.15
N GLU A 430 14.68 -4.64 15.97
CA GLU A 430 14.23 -5.58 14.94
C GLU A 430 15.28 -5.76 13.82
N LEU A 431 16.49 -5.23 14.00
CA LEU A 431 17.53 -5.28 12.98
C LEU A 431 17.84 -6.73 12.58
N GLY A 432 17.69 -7.02 11.28
CA GLY A 432 17.94 -8.33 10.69
C GLY A 432 16.74 -9.29 10.73
N THR A 433 15.70 -9.02 11.53
CA THR A 433 14.53 -9.91 11.65
C THR A 433 13.77 -10.06 10.33
N SER A 434 13.83 -9.05 9.45
CA SER A 434 13.25 -9.08 8.10
C SER A 434 13.75 -10.25 7.24
N PHE A 435 14.99 -10.71 7.43
CA PHE A 435 15.54 -11.83 6.65
C PHE A 435 14.98 -13.19 7.07
N ALA A 436 14.49 -13.30 8.30
CA ALA A 436 13.89 -14.53 8.82
C ALA A 436 12.39 -14.67 8.46
N LEU A 437 11.74 -13.58 8.04
CA LEU A 437 10.33 -13.59 7.68
C LEU A 437 10.13 -14.13 6.25
N ASN A 438 9.06 -14.89 6.05
CA ASN A 438 8.65 -15.30 4.71
C ASN A 438 8.17 -14.09 3.91
N GLY A 439 8.55 -14.06 2.62
CA GLY A 439 8.06 -13.06 1.67
C GLY A 439 6.85 -13.52 0.88
N TYR A 440 6.03 -14.42 1.44
CA TYR A 440 4.86 -15.04 0.79
C TYR A 440 3.90 -15.59 1.86
N SER A 441 2.64 -15.78 1.49
CA SER A 441 1.61 -16.48 2.29
C SER A 441 0.59 -17.17 1.37
N TYR A 442 0.56 -18.50 1.37
CA TYR A 442 -0.46 -19.26 0.62
C TYR A 442 -1.85 -19.13 1.26
N GLU A 443 -1.93 -18.82 2.54
CA GLU A 443 -3.17 -18.46 3.23
C GLU A 443 -3.77 -17.18 2.66
N ARG A 444 -2.98 -16.11 2.45
CA ARG A 444 -3.47 -14.91 1.77
C ARG A 444 -3.81 -15.15 0.30
N PHE A 445 -3.07 -16.03 -0.36
CA PHE A 445 -3.37 -16.45 -1.72
C PHE A 445 -4.71 -17.18 -1.82
N GLY A 446 -4.98 -18.15 -0.94
CA GLY A 446 -6.24 -18.90 -0.90
C GLY A 446 -7.44 -18.07 -0.51
N TRP A 447 -7.28 -17.17 0.47
CA TRP A 447 -8.31 -16.18 0.79
C TRP A 447 -8.69 -15.35 -0.43
N ARG A 448 -7.69 -14.90 -1.20
CA ARG A 448 -7.91 -14.08 -2.37
C ARG A 448 -8.53 -14.84 -3.55
N MET A 449 -8.10 -16.08 -3.80
CA MET A 449 -8.72 -16.93 -4.82
C MET A 449 -10.18 -17.19 -4.50
N TYR A 450 -10.50 -17.43 -3.23
CA TYR A 450 -11.87 -17.58 -2.79
C TYR A 450 -12.70 -16.32 -3.05
N ASP A 451 -12.24 -15.14 -2.60
CA ASP A 451 -12.96 -13.87 -2.86
C ASP A 451 -13.14 -13.63 -4.36
N LYS A 452 -12.11 -13.91 -5.18
CA LYS A 452 -12.18 -13.71 -6.63
C LYS A 452 -13.22 -14.60 -7.31
N TYR A 453 -13.24 -15.92 -7.04
CA TYR A 453 -14.09 -16.85 -7.77
C TYR A 453 -15.48 -17.04 -7.15
N CYS A 454 -15.60 -16.98 -5.84
CA CYS A 454 -16.85 -17.30 -5.15
C CYS A 454 -17.75 -16.07 -4.95
N ARG A 455 -17.18 -14.87 -4.83
CA ARG A 455 -17.94 -13.63 -4.60
C ARG A 455 -18.40 -12.98 -5.90
N LEU A 456 -17.59 -13.08 -6.96
CA LEU A 456 -17.87 -12.41 -8.24
C LEU A 456 -18.69 -13.28 -9.20
N GLN A 457 -18.77 -14.61 -8.98
CA GLN A 457 -19.42 -15.58 -9.86
C GLN A 457 -19.95 -16.79 -9.07
N THR A 458 -20.97 -17.48 -9.58
CA THR A 458 -21.60 -18.68 -8.96
C THR A 458 -20.72 -19.95 -8.99
N THR A 459 -19.43 -19.83 -9.32
CA THR A 459 -18.54 -20.95 -9.66
C THR A 459 -17.50 -21.24 -8.58
N THR A 460 -17.96 -21.63 -7.38
CA THR A 460 -17.10 -22.21 -6.33
C THR A 460 -16.14 -23.31 -6.83
N PRO A 461 -16.45 -24.14 -7.87
CA PRO A 461 -15.51 -25.14 -8.38
C PRO A 461 -14.14 -24.59 -8.82
N LEU A 462 -14.04 -23.33 -9.27
CA LEU A 462 -12.78 -22.79 -9.80
C LEU A 462 -11.72 -22.60 -8.70
N ALA A 463 -12.09 -22.09 -7.52
CA ALA A 463 -11.16 -21.92 -6.41
C ALA A 463 -10.57 -23.26 -5.93
N PHE A 464 -11.37 -24.35 -6.01
CA PHE A 464 -10.91 -25.71 -5.72
C PHE A 464 -10.02 -26.28 -6.84
N GLN A 465 -10.27 -25.94 -8.11
CA GLN A 465 -9.40 -26.34 -9.21
C GLN A 465 -8.00 -25.71 -9.12
N VAL A 466 -7.91 -24.49 -8.57
CA VAL A 466 -6.62 -23.84 -8.29
C VAL A 466 -5.80 -24.65 -7.28
N ALA A 467 -6.43 -25.24 -6.26
CA ALA A 467 -5.75 -26.07 -5.27
C ALA A 467 -4.96 -27.21 -5.93
N ASN A 468 -5.53 -27.87 -6.95
CA ASN A 468 -4.88 -28.96 -7.69
C ASN A 468 -3.58 -28.56 -8.42
N LYS A 469 -3.34 -27.25 -8.55
CA LYS A 469 -2.18 -26.68 -9.24
C LYS A 469 -1.15 -26.05 -8.30
N ILE A 470 -1.47 -25.99 -7.00
CA ILE A 470 -0.59 -25.48 -5.95
C ILE A 470 0.28 -26.63 -5.43
N ASP A 471 1.48 -26.29 -4.99
CA ASP A 471 2.40 -27.19 -4.29
C ASP A 471 1.68 -27.89 -3.11
N GLN A 472 1.71 -29.23 -3.11
CA GLN A 472 1.02 -30.07 -2.12
C GLN A 472 1.41 -29.71 -0.67
N SER A 473 2.67 -29.30 -0.45
CA SER A 473 3.16 -28.88 0.87
C SER A 473 2.52 -27.58 1.38
N ARG A 474 1.78 -26.86 0.52
CA ARG A 474 1.16 -25.56 0.79
C ARG A 474 -0.37 -25.58 0.72
N LEU A 475 -0.95 -26.75 0.46
CA LEU A 475 -2.40 -26.90 0.39
C LEU A 475 -3.10 -26.56 1.69
N GLU A 476 -2.50 -26.94 2.83
CA GLU A 476 -3.06 -26.64 4.13
C GLU A 476 -3.25 -25.12 4.32
N ASP A 477 -2.19 -24.34 4.09
CA ASP A 477 -2.23 -22.87 4.15
C ASP A 477 -3.26 -22.31 3.16
N TYR A 478 -3.28 -22.80 1.92
CA TYR A 478 -4.21 -22.35 0.90
C TYR A 478 -5.68 -22.59 1.30
N TYR A 479 -6.04 -23.80 1.75
CA TYR A 479 -7.39 -24.13 2.18
C TYR A 479 -7.79 -23.40 3.46
N ARG A 480 -6.84 -23.17 4.36
CA ARG A 480 -7.03 -22.30 5.52
C ARG A 480 -7.45 -20.88 5.12
N GLY A 481 -6.73 -20.30 4.16
CA GLY A 481 -7.07 -19.03 3.53
C GLY A 481 -8.46 -19.03 2.88
N MET A 482 -8.77 -20.07 2.11
CA MET A 482 -10.11 -20.23 1.51
C MET A 482 -11.20 -20.30 2.57
N GLY A 483 -10.96 -20.97 3.70
CA GLY A 483 -11.90 -21.06 4.82
C GLY A 483 -12.24 -19.69 5.41
N TRP A 484 -11.25 -18.80 5.51
CA TRP A 484 -11.47 -17.41 5.92
C TRP A 484 -12.32 -16.63 4.90
N GLY A 485 -12.08 -16.85 3.61
CA GLY A 485 -12.83 -16.19 2.53
C GLY A 485 -14.28 -16.65 2.49
N LEU A 486 -14.49 -17.96 2.69
CA LEU A 486 -15.81 -18.57 2.81
C LEU A 486 -16.62 -17.95 3.94
N ALA A 487 -16.01 -17.84 5.11
CA ALA A 487 -16.71 -17.30 6.27
C ALA A 487 -17.32 -15.94 5.95
N GLN A 488 -16.54 -15.02 5.35
CA GLN A 488 -17.00 -13.68 4.98
C GLN A 488 -18.27 -13.71 4.09
N GLN A 489 -18.36 -14.62 3.12
CA GLN A 489 -19.50 -14.70 2.20
C GLN A 489 -20.81 -15.20 2.85
N GLY A 490 -20.73 -16.02 3.91
CA GLY A 490 -21.95 -16.58 4.52
C GLY A 490 -22.78 -15.56 5.31
N PHE A 491 -22.21 -14.39 5.65
CA PHE A 491 -22.77 -13.50 6.68
C PHE A 491 -22.77 -12.01 6.31
N TYR A 492 -22.37 -11.61 5.10
CA TYR A 492 -22.60 -10.24 4.66
C TYR A 492 -24.10 -10.03 4.35
N PRO A 493 -24.72 -8.93 4.83
CA PRO A 493 -26.10 -8.62 4.54
C PRO A 493 -26.36 -8.57 3.02
N GLY A 494 -27.22 -9.47 2.54
CA GLY A 494 -27.58 -9.59 1.13
C GLY A 494 -27.08 -10.85 0.41
N ASP A 495 -26.19 -11.64 1.03
CA ASP A 495 -25.71 -12.91 0.42
C ASP A 495 -26.70 -14.07 0.62
N ALA A 496 -27.49 -14.05 1.70
CA ALA A 496 -28.60 -14.97 1.91
C ALA A 496 -29.91 -14.33 1.43
N GLU A 497 -30.76 -15.12 0.77
CA GLU A 497 -32.11 -14.67 0.46
C GLU A 497 -32.88 -14.38 1.77
N PRO A 498 -33.76 -13.36 1.79
CA PRO A 498 -34.57 -13.07 2.98
C PRO A 498 -35.28 -14.34 3.50
N GLY A 499 -34.95 -14.76 4.72
CA GLY A 499 -35.50 -15.97 5.35
C GLY A 499 -34.63 -17.23 5.24
N GLN A 500 -33.51 -17.19 4.53
CA GLN A 500 -32.56 -18.30 4.48
C GLN A 500 -31.63 -18.29 5.70
N ASP A 501 -31.42 -19.45 6.30
CA ASP A 501 -30.47 -19.62 7.42
C ASP A 501 -29.03 -19.54 6.89
N ASN A 502 -28.32 -18.47 7.25
CA ASN A 502 -26.90 -18.24 6.92
C ASN A 502 -26.02 -19.43 7.27
N TYR A 503 -26.34 -20.16 8.36
CA TYR A 503 -25.58 -21.33 8.75
C TYR A 503 -25.75 -22.50 7.76
N GLN A 504 -26.95 -22.70 7.21
CA GLN A 504 -27.18 -23.72 6.16
C GLN A 504 -26.46 -23.36 4.86
N VAL A 505 -26.44 -22.08 4.49
CA VAL A 505 -25.66 -21.59 3.33
C VAL A 505 -24.18 -21.87 3.54
N PHE A 506 -23.65 -21.51 4.71
CA PHE A 506 -22.27 -21.80 5.09
C PHE A 506 -21.97 -23.30 5.02
N LEU A 507 -22.80 -24.16 5.62
CA LEU A 507 -22.63 -25.61 5.60
C LEU A 507 -22.62 -26.19 4.17
N ALA A 508 -23.52 -25.72 3.31
CA ALA A 508 -23.60 -26.17 1.92
C ALA A 508 -22.30 -25.88 1.15
N ILE A 509 -21.62 -24.77 1.45
CA ILE A 509 -20.34 -24.44 0.81
C ILE A 509 -19.16 -25.12 1.52
N ALA A 510 -19.16 -25.18 2.86
CA ALA A 510 -18.14 -25.89 3.64
C ALA A 510 -18.05 -27.37 3.23
N ASN A 511 -19.18 -28.02 2.92
CA ASN A 511 -19.23 -29.40 2.43
C ASN A 511 -18.57 -29.61 1.05
N ARG A 512 -18.25 -28.53 0.32
CA ARG A 512 -17.48 -28.60 -0.94
C ARG A 512 -15.97 -28.71 -0.72
N PHE A 513 -15.48 -28.41 0.49
CA PHE A 513 -14.09 -28.66 0.84
C PHE A 513 -13.81 -30.17 0.87
N PRO A 514 -12.62 -30.61 0.44
CA PRO A 514 -12.16 -31.97 0.73
C PRO A 514 -12.28 -32.25 2.24
N ALA A 515 -12.66 -33.48 2.59
CA ALA A 515 -13.02 -33.82 3.97
C ALA A 515 -11.89 -33.50 4.96
N GLU A 516 -10.65 -33.75 4.55
CA GLU A 516 -9.43 -33.48 5.30
C GLU A 516 -9.19 -31.98 5.56
N TYR A 517 -9.66 -31.08 4.69
CA TYR A 517 -9.48 -29.62 4.82
C TYR A 517 -10.74 -28.89 5.27
N ARG A 518 -11.88 -29.60 5.41
CA ARG A 518 -13.17 -28.99 5.77
C ARG A 518 -13.11 -28.24 7.10
N HIS A 519 -12.27 -28.69 8.02
CA HIS A 519 -12.09 -28.05 9.31
C HIS A 519 -11.64 -26.57 9.21
N PHE A 520 -10.95 -26.17 8.15
CA PHE A 520 -10.57 -24.78 7.92
C PHE A 520 -11.73 -23.85 7.60
N ALA A 521 -12.79 -24.36 6.95
CA ALA A 521 -14.01 -23.59 6.77
C ALA A 521 -14.62 -23.20 8.12
N PHE A 522 -14.63 -24.13 9.08
CA PHE A 522 -15.15 -23.88 10.42
C PHE A 522 -14.22 -23.00 11.26
N GLU A 523 -12.90 -23.10 11.08
CA GLU A 523 -11.94 -22.14 11.67
C GLU A 523 -12.21 -20.71 11.16
N GLY A 524 -12.39 -20.52 9.85
CA GLY A 524 -12.81 -19.22 9.30
C GLY A 524 -14.17 -18.77 9.83
N PHE A 525 -15.11 -19.69 10.01
CA PHE A 525 -16.43 -19.36 10.53
C PHE A 525 -16.38 -18.81 11.96
N GLY A 526 -15.62 -19.45 12.85
CA GLY A 526 -15.43 -18.95 14.22
C GLY A 526 -14.72 -17.61 14.27
N TRP A 527 -13.75 -17.40 13.37
CA TRP A 527 -13.09 -16.10 13.18
C TRP A 527 -14.11 -15.00 12.87
N LEU A 528 -14.98 -15.21 11.88
CA LEU A 528 -15.95 -14.21 11.45
C LEU A 528 -17.01 -13.92 12.52
N ILE A 529 -17.57 -14.96 13.14
CA ILE A 529 -18.65 -14.81 14.12
C ILE A 529 -18.20 -13.93 15.29
N MET A 530 -17.00 -14.17 15.82
CA MET A 530 -16.46 -13.35 16.89
C MET A 530 -16.08 -11.93 16.41
N ASP A 531 -15.70 -11.74 15.15
CA ASP A 531 -15.50 -10.40 14.57
C ASP A 531 -16.81 -9.60 14.53
N ILE A 532 -17.90 -10.21 14.02
CA ILE A 532 -19.22 -9.62 13.86
C ILE A 532 -19.85 -9.28 15.22
N TYR A 533 -19.97 -10.26 16.12
CA TYR A 533 -20.64 -10.03 17.40
C TYR A 533 -19.77 -9.22 18.37
N GLY A 534 -18.44 -9.42 18.34
CA GLY A 534 -17.52 -8.84 19.30
C GLY A 534 -17.76 -9.25 20.75
N ASN A 535 -18.69 -10.17 20.99
CA ASN A 535 -19.02 -10.74 22.27
C ASN A 535 -18.92 -12.28 22.22
N ILE A 536 -18.27 -12.84 23.24
CA ILE A 536 -18.05 -14.26 23.40
C ILE A 536 -19.34 -15.03 23.73
N GLN A 537 -20.32 -14.45 24.43
CA GLN A 537 -21.56 -15.19 24.75
C GLN A 537 -22.38 -15.52 23.50
N ASP A 538 -22.55 -14.55 22.60
CA ASP A 538 -23.25 -14.76 21.32
C ASP A 538 -22.47 -15.72 20.43
N THR A 539 -21.14 -15.59 20.42
CA THR A 539 -20.24 -16.53 19.73
C THR A 539 -20.38 -17.96 20.26
N VAL A 540 -20.51 -18.13 21.58
CA VAL A 540 -20.72 -19.44 22.22
C VAL A 540 -22.08 -20.03 21.84
N ALA A 541 -23.14 -19.23 21.78
CA ALA A 541 -24.46 -19.68 21.33
C ALA A 541 -24.41 -20.21 19.88
N VAL A 542 -23.70 -19.50 18.98
CA VAL A 542 -23.47 -19.99 17.61
C VAL A 542 -22.61 -21.27 17.61
N GLY A 543 -21.58 -21.34 18.45
CA GLY A 543 -20.74 -22.53 18.59
C GLY A 543 -21.51 -23.80 19.00
N GLN A 544 -22.66 -23.67 19.66
CA GLN A 544 -23.51 -24.81 20.03
C GLN A 544 -24.22 -25.43 18.83
N VAL A 545 -24.60 -24.64 17.83
CA VAL A 545 -25.23 -25.15 16.59
C VAL A 545 -24.21 -25.70 15.59
N VAL A 546 -22.91 -25.42 15.78
CA VAL A 546 -21.84 -26.01 14.97
C VAL A 546 -21.82 -27.53 15.18
N THR A 547 -21.77 -28.27 14.07
CA THR A 547 -21.60 -29.73 14.05
C THR A 547 -20.53 -30.18 15.05
N PRO A 548 -20.81 -31.14 15.95
CA PRO A 548 -19.92 -31.49 17.05
C PRO A 548 -18.47 -31.80 16.64
N GLU A 549 -18.28 -32.46 15.49
CA GLU A 549 -16.97 -32.79 14.91
C GLU A 549 -16.09 -31.55 14.65
N TYR A 550 -16.71 -30.45 14.17
CA TYR A 550 -15.99 -29.24 13.77
C TYR A 550 -15.95 -28.14 14.82
N ARG A 551 -16.66 -28.32 15.94
CA ARG A 551 -16.79 -27.31 16.99
C ARG A 551 -15.43 -26.87 17.55
N LYS A 552 -14.47 -27.79 17.68
CA LYS A 552 -13.10 -27.45 18.13
C LYS A 552 -12.41 -26.43 17.22
N PHE A 553 -12.54 -26.60 15.90
CA PHE A 553 -11.92 -25.71 14.91
C PHE A 553 -12.62 -24.36 14.85
N PHE A 554 -13.94 -24.33 15.04
CA PHE A 554 -14.66 -23.06 15.24
C PHE A 554 -14.06 -22.25 16.40
N TYR A 555 -13.88 -22.85 17.57
CA TYR A 555 -13.29 -22.15 18.71
C TYR A 555 -11.82 -21.76 18.50
N ARG A 556 -11.06 -22.53 17.70
CA ARG A 556 -9.73 -22.12 17.24
C ARG A 556 -9.78 -20.80 16.46
N GLY A 557 -10.74 -20.65 15.54
CA GLY A 557 -11.01 -19.40 14.84
C GLY A 557 -11.35 -18.23 15.76
N VAL A 558 -12.22 -18.47 16.75
CA VAL A 558 -12.60 -17.50 17.79
C VAL A 558 -11.37 -17.02 18.57
N GLY A 559 -10.51 -17.96 18.97
CA GLY A 559 -9.23 -17.69 19.59
C GLY A 559 -8.34 -16.76 18.79
N TRP A 560 -8.20 -17.05 17.49
CA TRP A 560 -7.38 -16.28 16.56
C TRP A 560 -7.88 -14.83 16.42
N ILE A 561 -9.17 -14.60 16.14
CA ILE A 561 -9.66 -13.21 16.02
C ILE A 561 -9.62 -12.46 17.36
N THR A 562 -9.86 -13.15 18.48
CA THR A 562 -9.77 -12.54 19.81
C THR A 562 -8.33 -12.06 20.07
N GLY A 563 -7.34 -12.87 19.68
CA GLY A 563 -5.93 -12.47 19.71
C GLY A 563 -5.62 -11.24 18.88
N LYS A 564 -6.14 -11.20 17.65
CA LYS A 564 -5.96 -10.05 16.76
C LYS A 564 -6.65 -8.79 17.27
N ARG A 565 -7.86 -8.89 17.83
CA ARG A 565 -8.67 -7.75 18.30
C ARG A 565 -8.17 -7.16 19.61
N PHE A 566 -7.73 -8.02 20.52
CA PHE A 566 -7.28 -7.64 21.86
C PHE A 566 -5.76 -7.76 22.01
N PHE A 567 -5.01 -7.64 20.90
CA PHE A 567 -3.55 -7.76 20.89
C PHE A 567 -2.87 -6.76 21.86
N ALA A 568 -3.43 -5.55 21.98
CA ALA A 568 -2.93 -4.50 22.88
C ALA A 568 -3.42 -4.68 24.33
N THR A 569 -4.44 -5.52 24.56
CA THR A 569 -5.03 -5.78 25.88
C THR A 569 -5.16 -7.29 26.12
N PRO A 570 -4.05 -8.03 26.16
CA PRO A 570 -4.06 -9.49 26.18
C PRO A 570 -4.81 -10.12 27.36
N ARG A 571 -4.79 -9.48 28.53
CA ARG A 571 -5.57 -9.94 29.69
C ARG A 571 -7.07 -9.94 29.41
N GLN A 572 -7.55 -8.96 28.63
CA GLN A 572 -8.94 -8.92 28.19
C GLN A 572 -9.23 -10.08 27.22
N ALA A 573 -8.29 -10.41 26.33
CA ALA A 573 -8.41 -11.57 25.45
C ALA A 573 -8.55 -12.87 26.26
N ILE A 574 -7.65 -13.10 27.23
CA ILE A 574 -7.66 -14.27 28.10
C ILE A 574 -8.98 -14.36 28.86
N SER A 575 -9.38 -13.28 29.53
CA SER A 575 -10.63 -13.24 30.30
C SER A 575 -11.86 -13.55 29.44
N LEU A 576 -11.89 -13.08 28.19
CA LEU A 576 -12.95 -13.44 27.25
C LEU A 576 -12.94 -14.93 26.91
N LEU A 577 -11.77 -15.50 26.58
CA LEU A 577 -11.66 -16.92 26.22
C LEU A 577 -11.97 -17.86 27.41
N GLU A 578 -11.67 -17.46 28.64
CA GLU A 578 -12.01 -18.22 29.86
C GLU A 578 -13.52 -18.43 30.04
N THR A 579 -14.36 -17.57 29.46
CA THR A 579 -15.82 -17.72 29.52
C THR A 579 -16.35 -18.88 28.68
N ILE A 580 -15.53 -19.48 27.81
CA ILE A 580 -15.93 -20.66 27.04
C ILE A 580 -16.15 -21.83 28.03
N PRO A 581 -17.38 -22.37 28.14
CA PRO A 581 -17.76 -23.24 29.25
C PRO A 581 -17.11 -24.62 29.20
N SER A 582 -16.78 -25.12 28.01
CA SER A 582 -16.18 -26.44 27.81
C SER A 582 -14.66 -26.35 27.82
N PRO A 583 -13.94 -26.99 28.78
CA PRO A 583 -12.49 -26.93 28.85
C PRO A 583 -11.77 -27.35 27.55
N PRO A 584 -12.17 -28.44 26.85
CA PRO A 584 -11.55 -28.82 25.58
C PRO A 584 -11.69 -27.76 24.47
N LEU A 585 -12.85 -27.09 24.40
CA LEU A 585 -13.09 -26.04 23.40
C LEU A 585 -12.33 -24.75 23.76
N ARG A 586 -12.20 -24.48 25.06
CA ARG A 586 -11.38 -23.38 25.57
C ARG A 586 -9.91 -23.57 25.22
N ALA A 587 -9.37 -24.78 25.34
CA ALA A 587 -8.00 -25.10 24.95
C ALA A 587 -7.75 -24.81 23.46
N GLU A 588 -8.70 -25.16 22.58
CA GLU A 588 -8.61 -24.87 21.14
C GLU A 588 -8.68 -23.37 20.84
N ALA A 589 -9.48 -22.61 21.59
CA ALA A 589 -9.46 -21.16 21.50
C ALA A 589 -8.13 -20.56 21.95
N PHE A 590 -7.52 -21.08 23.03
CA PHE A 590 -6.18 -20.66 23.42
C PHE A 590 -5.11 -21.08 22.39
N TYR A 591 -5.28 -22.21 21.72
CA TYR A 591 -4.41 -22.60 20.60
C TYR A 591 -4.50 -21.58 19.45
N GLY A 592 -5.71 -21.20 19.05
CA GLY A 592 -5.93 -20.14 18.05
C GLY A 592 -5.35 -18.79 18.46
N PHE A 593 -5.51 -18.42 19.73
CA PHE A 593 -4.92 -17.22 20.32
C PHE A 593 -3.38 -17.26 20.29
N GLY A 594 -2.79 -18.38 20.72
CA GLY A 594 -1.35 -18.62 20.70
C GLY A 594 -0.77 -18.60 19.30
N ARG A 595 -1.51 -19.06 18.29
CA ARG A 595 -1.12 -18.94 16.89
C ARG A 595 -0.94 -17.49 16.45
N VAL A 596 -1.82 -16.57 16.85
CA VAL A 596 -1.64 -15.13 16.56
C VAL A 596 -0.38 -14.57 17.22
N LEU A 597 -0.11 -15.00 18.45
CA LEU A 597 1.12 -14.61 19.15
C LEU A 597 2.35 -15.16 18.40
N GLY A 598 2.31 -16.42 17.96
CA GLY A 598 3.41 -17.08 17.26
C GLY A 598 3.67 -16.54 15.85
N GLU A 599 2.61 -16.26 15.09
CA GLU A 599 2.66 -15.65 13.74
C GLU A 599 3.17 -14.22 13.78
N ASN A 600 3.03 -13.55 14.92
CA ASN A 600 3.41 -12.17 15.08
C ASN A 600 4.31 -12.00 16.30
N ARG A 601 5.61 -12.23 16.13
CA ARG A 601 6.61 -12.09 17.20
C ARG A 601 6.59 -10.72 17.89
N VAL A 602 6.17 -9.66 17.20
CA VAL A 602 5.94 -8.35 17.82
C VAL A 602 4.74 -8.37 18.76
N ILE A 603 3.68 -9.10 18.44
CA ILE A 603 2.56 -9.35 19.36
C ILE A 603 3.02 -10.20 20.55
N SER A 604 3.78 -11.29 20.33
CA SER A 604 4.33 -12.10 21.44
C SER A 604 5.17 -11.28 22.43
N LYS A 605 6.02 -10.38 21.92
CA LYS A 605 6.87 -9.52 22.75
C LYS A 605 6.07 -8.45 23.48
N HIS A 606 5.19 -7.73 22.79
CA HIS A 606 4.31 -6.74 23.41
C HIS A 606 3.44 -7.35 24.52
N PHE A 607 2.96 -8.58 24.28
CA PHE A 607 2.24 -9.37 25.28
C PHE A 607 3.11 -9.63 26.52
N ALA A 608 4.35 -10.09 26.34
CA ALA A 608 5.28 -10.33 27.44
C ALA A 608 5.54 -9.04 28.26
N ASP A 609 5.75 -7.92 27.58
CA ASP A 609 6.00 -6.61 28.20
C ASP A 609 4.77 -6.11 29.00
N VAL A 610 3.56 -6.25 28.46
CA VAL A 610 2.31 -5.81 29.12
C VAL A 610 1.91 -6.72 30.29
N THR A 611 2.16 -8.02 30.16
CA THR A 611 1.74 -9.00 31.18
C THR A 611 2.77 -9.20 32.28
N GLY A 612 4.04 -8.88 32.02
CA GLY A 612 5.17 -9.23 32.90
C GLY A 612 5.55 -10.70 32.84
N MET A 613 4.99 -11.47 31.89
CA MET A 613 5.20 -12.91 31.77
C MET A 613 6.32 -13.24 30.77
N ALA A 614 7.38 -13.91 31.24
CA ALA A 614 8.50 -14.34 30.40
C ALA A 614 8.08 -15.43 29.40
N PRO A 615 8.70 -15.54 28.19
CA PRO A 615 8.57 -16.65 27.22
C PRO A 615 8.21 -18.04 27.76
N ARG A 616 8.92 -18.44 28.80
CA ARG A 616 8.79 -19.76 29.41
C ARG A 616 7.55 -19.92 30.30
N GLN A 617 6.89 -18.83 30.68
CA GLN A 617 5.65 -18.82 31.47
C GLN A 617 4.40 -18.89 30.58
N TRP A 618 4.52 -18.63 29.27
CA TRP A 618 3.47 -18.88 28.28
C TRP A 618 3.60 -20.24 27.60
N LEU A 619 4.81 -20.82 27.63
CA LEU A 619 5.03 -22.20 27.22
C LEU A 619 3.94 -23.10 27.82
N PRO A 620 3.61 -23.09 29.12
CA PRO A 620 2.53 -23.90 29.67
C PRO A 620 1.12 -23.63 29.13
N PHE A 621 0.80 -22.50 28.50
CA PHE A 621 -0.52 -22.27 27.86
C PHE A 621 -0.55 -22.78 26.42
N ILE A 622 0.56 -22.59 25.70
CA ILE A 622 0.79 -23.12 24.35
C ILE A 622 0.98 -24.65 24.42
N GLU A 623 1.76 -25.10 25.39
CA GLU A 623 2.04 -26.46 25.80
C GLU A 623 0.91 -27.07 26.62
N ALA A 624 0.01 -26.37 27.32
CA ALA A 624 -1.21 -27.02 27.83
C ALA A 624 -2.17 -27.32 26.68
N GLY A 625 -2.25 -26.42 25.68
CA GLY A 625 -2.91 -26.72 24.42
C GLY A 625 -2.26 -27.91 23.69
N ALA A 626 -0.93 -27.94 23.59
CA ALA A 626 -0.20 -29.00 22.90
C ALA A 626 -0.09 -30.31 23.70
N ALA A 627 0.08 -30.25 25.02
CA ALA A 627 0.19 -31.38 25.92
C ALA A 627 -1.17 -31.99 26.25
N GLU A 628 -2.28 -31.26 26.18
CA GLU A 628 -3.61 -31.91 26.19
C GLU A 628 -3.88 -32.64 24.86
N VAL A 629 -3.37 -32.11 23.74
CA VAL A 629 -3.39 -32.81 22.45
C VAL A 629 -2.46 -34.05 22.46
N GLU A 630 -1.28 -33.94 23.04
CA GLU A 630 -0.28 -35.02 23.15
C GLU A 630 -0.67 -36.08 24.21
N TYR A 631 -1.28 -35.67 25.32
CA TYR A 631 -1.91 -36.56 26.29
C TYR A 631 -3.03 -37.38 25.63
N ARG A 632 -3.85 -36.77 24.77
CA ARG A 632 -4.89 -37.49 24.00
C ARG A 632 -4.31 -38.39 22.88
N TYR A 633 -3.15 -38.04 22.33
CA TYR A 633 -2.40 -38.90 21.41
C TYR A 633 -1.87 -40.16 22.12
N GLN A 634 -1.32 -39.99 23.33
CA GLN A 634 -0.84 -41.11 24.17
C GLN A 634 -1.97 -42.00 24.72
N GLN A 635 -3.20 -41.49 24.81
CA GLN A 635 -4.40 -42.25 25.22
C GLN A 635 -5.10 -42.99 24.04
N GLY A 636 -4.49 -43.04 22.85
CA GLY A 636 -4.91 -43.94 21.77
C GLY A 636 -6.17 -43.53 21.00
N HIS A 637 -6.54 -42.25 20.98
CA HIS A 637 -7.80 -41.80 20.38
C HIS A 637 -7.75 -41.35 18.90
N TYR A 638 -6.67 -41.60 18.13
CA TYR A 638 -6.64 -41.43 16.67
C TYR A 638 -5.77 -42.49 15.99
N MET A 639 -6.20 -42.95 14.80
CA MET A 639 -5.46 -43.91 13.97
C MET A 639 -4.27 -43.26 13.24
N GLU A 640 -3.22 -44.06 13.17
CA GLU A 640 -1.92 -43.97 12.50
C GLU A 640 -1.67 -42.84 11.49
N GLY A 641 -0.76 -41.94 11.88
CA GLY A 641 0.01 -41.06 11.00
C GLY A 641 1.10 -40.37 11.83
N PRO A 642 2.38 -40.38 11.42
CA PRO A 642 3.43 -39.74 12.20
C PRO A 642 3.23 -38.23 12.21
N VAL A 643 3.01 -37.67 13.41
CA VAL A 643 3.15 -36.22 13.66
C VAL A 643 4.65 -35.91 13.64
N THR A 644 5.24 -35.82 12.44
CA THR A 644 6.50 -35.11 12.29
C THR A 644 6.20 -33.64 12.48
N ALA A 645 6.43 -33.13 13.69
CA ALA A 645 6.55 -31.70 13.94
C ALA A 645 7.73 -31.19 13.11
N TYR A 646 7.44 -30.69 11.91
CA TYR A 646 8.39 -29.89 11.13
C TYR A 646 8.55 -28.55 11.88
N TRP A 647 9.50 -28.52 12.81
CA TRP A 647 10.05 -27.28 13.33
C TRP A 647 10.89 -26.63 12.23
N GLY A 648 10.23 -25.93 11.32
CA GLY A 648 10.87 -24.95 10.44
C GLY A 648 11.44 -23.83 11.30
N GLY A 649 12.77 -23.72 11.32
CA GLY A 649 13.51 -22.87 12.24
C GLY A 649 13.08 -21.40 12.23
N PHE A 650 12.74 -20.88 13.40
CA PHE A 650 12.65 -19.45 13.67
C PHE A 650 13.45 -19.15 14.95
N THR A 651 14.60 -18.49 14.82
CA THR A 651 15.49 -18.08 15.93
C THR A 651 15.43 -16.58 16.23
N ILE A 652 15.84 -16.24 17.45
CA ILE A 652 15.40 -15.18 18.39
C ILE A 652 16.12 -13.82 18.21
N GLY A 653 15.54 -12.75 18.79
CA GLY A 653 16.25 -11.54 19.21
C GLY A 653 15.54 -10.81 20.36
N ASP A 654 16.10 -10.88 21.57
CA ASP A 654 15.58 -10.32 22.83
C ASP A 654 15.86 -8.80 23.04
N TYR A 655 15.16 -8.22 24.03
CA TYR A 655 15.51 -7.08 24.92
C TYR A 655 14.51 -5.89 25.07
N TRP A 656 13.97 -5.81 26.30
CA TRP A 656 13.90 -4.74 27.32
C TRP A 656 13.58 -3.28 26.93
N TYR A 657 12.46 -2.76 27.43
CA TYR A 657 12.40 -1.80 28.56
C TYR A 657 11.06 -1.91 29.27
#